data_AF-A0A4U1JJT8-F1
#
_entry.id   AF-A0A4U1JJT8-F1
#
_cell.length_a   1.000
_cell.length_b   1.000
_cell.length_c   1.000
_cell.angle_alpha   90.00
_cell.angle_beta   90.00
_cell.angle_gamma   90.00
#
_symmetry.space_group_name_H-M   'P 1'
#
loop_
_entity.id
_entity.type
_entity.pdbx_description
1 polymer ?
#
loop_
_entity_poly.entity_id
_entity_poly.type
_entity_poly.pdbx_seq_one_letter_code
_entity_poly.pdbx_strand_id
1 'polypeptide(L)'
;MAMRRVRGLFFAVGLSALVSCGGAAVQTPPETGGRATSDVAVVAPPAPTTAPAPAKAAALDPPQKVDSLLRLVPRDAVLVANVPPPEKALAAMDPALRAGLLSELAGGLSGKLRLAPALVADLVKSFEGAVVFAGPATPDGPPEPMDRFCYAARMNDGALVTKALDALGAEKMERGIFVVRSPKGLEVMHGAWIEGSRALVGCLRKENLRDAFEVGHGRAPSVEGSALLVKERAGDPFVAVDLHGMGAGTKSPPEPGSRLFVALVGQPQGLGLDLRFSGYGPDFPALGSVLDAAPQVLMPKLPEGALAAIGLSTERSSGKTVTDVLEVVLGRSISHDGAQRLLKRELGDLGIELADFEKALGGEVVVGLYRDPKQPFSFDDASDDPAKDMAALVVLSIKDAYAQKTIFSTAQTNAKGNKKVTAKGDSFTRDSAGGTVVHIESRPGFVVLGLGNKKVALDAVRRFGKDPNTLATNPAFLTARAKEKAASHMLLFFDPALARLIADPTSGAKPGTRVGGGSMLSLVLFPSDRGLELAATGDGAAELLGIGAALAVNGVRRYTASAKAVEARSTVSMLARAAVAAYEREQVDAKPGTHRLCKSATPVPSVVPRDTTYLPSGKPGQDFEQGDTTSGWRCLQVSLVQPIRYQYEYRAGGNYKGPKRGGPDPGKDGFEVSAEGDLDGDGKTSLFTMTGKIQNGTVVLSTQMFLSDQLE
;
A
#
# COMPACT_ATOMS: atom_id res chain seq x y z
N MET A 1 -22.05 -3.91 -12.53
CA MET A 1 -22.18 -3.26 -11.20
C MET A 1 -22.40 -4.27 -10.07
N ALA A 2 -23.45 -5.11 -10.10
CA ALA A 2 -23.67 -6.15 -9.06
C ALA A 2 -22.51 -7.17 -8.94
N MET A 3 -21.95 -7.62 -10.07
CA MET A 3 -20.81 -8.55 -10.09
C MET A 3 -19.53 -7.97 -9.46
N ARG A 4 -19.27 -6.65 -9.61
CA ARG A 4 -18.13 -5.99 -8.93
C ARG A 4 -18.35 -5.86 -7.41
N ARG A 5 -19.59 -5.66 -6.95
CA ARG A 5 -19.94 -5.62 -5.51
C ARG A 5 -19.81 -6.99 -4.84
N VAL A 6 -20.17 -8.07 -5.55
CA VAL A 6 -19.98 -9.46 -5.07
C VAL A 6 -18.49 -9.86 -5.08
N ARG A 7 -17.72 -9.46 -6.10
CA ARG A 7 -16.25 -9.67 -6.13
C ARG A 7 -15.52 -8.97 -4.99
N GLY A 8 -15.90 -7.72 -4.68
CA GLY A 8 -15.33 -6.98 -3.54
C GLY A 8 -15.75 -7.52 -2.17
N LEU A 9 -16.84 -8.30 -2.07
CA LEU A 9 -17.32 -8.88 -0.83
C LEU A 9 -16.45 -10.04 -0.34
N PHE A 10 -16.12 -11.01 -1.21
CA PHE A 10 -15.30 -12.16 -0.81
C PHE A 10 -13.85 -11.77 -0.51
N PHE A 11 -13.32 -10.77 -1.24
CA PHE A 11 -12.01 -10.20 -0.94
C PHE A 11 -12.02 -9.40 0.37
N ALA A 12 -13.05 -8.58 0.62
CA ALA A 12 -13.15 -7.83 1.87
C ALA A 12 -13.40 -8.73 3.09
N VAL A 13 -14.21 -9.79 3.02
CA VAL A 13 -14.47 -10.65 4.18
C VAL A 13 -13.23 -11.47 4.57
N GLY A 14 -12.44 -11.93 3.59
CA GLY A 14 -11.15 -12.58 3.86
C GLY A 14 -10.07 -11.64 4.39
N LEU A 15 -9.98 -10.40 3.89
CA LEU A 15 -8.97 -9.42 4.34
C LEU A 15 -9.38 -8.64 5.60
N SER A 16 -10.65 -8.30 5.78
CA SER A 16 -11.15 -7.52 6.94
C SER A 16 -11.05 -8.31 8.24
N ALA A 17 -11.06 -9.64 8.19
CA ALA A 17 -10.77 -10.50 9.33
C ALA A 17 -9.28 -10.45 9.76
N LEU A 18 -8.37 -10.04 8.87
CA LEU A 18 -6.94 -9.91 9.16
C LEU A 18 -6.54 -8.49 9.64
N VAL A 19 -7.32 -7.45 9.32
CA VAL A 19 -6.93 -6.03 9.50
C VAL A 19 -7.47 -5.39 10.80
N SER A 20 -8.42 -6.01 11.48
CA SER A 20 -9.19 -5.41 12.60
C SER A 20 -8.62 -5.66 14.01
N CYS A 21 -7.33 -5.99 14.12
CA CYS A 21 -6.70 -6.40 15.38
C CYS A 21 -5.89 -5.26 16.05
N GLY A 22 -6.41 -4.60 17.09
CA GLY A 22 -5.59 -3.73 17.95
C GLY A 22 -6.26 -3.23 19.24
N GLY A 23 -5.82 -3.76 20.40
CA GLY A 23 -5.52 -2.95 21.58
C GLY A 23 -6.27 -3.13 22.93
N ALA A 24 -5.76 -3.93 23.87
CA ALA A 24 -5.82 -3.71 25.34
C ALA A 24 -4.86 -4.66 26.12
N ALA A 25 -4.36 -4.24 27.29
CA ALA A 25 -3.22 -4.84 28.01
C ALA A 25 -3.58 -5.94 29.03
N VAL A 26 -2.72 -6.97 29.17
CA VAL A 26 -2.85 -8.09 30.14
C VAL A 26 -1.54 -8.29 30.95
N GLN A 27 -1.67 -8.69 32.22
CA GLN A 27 -0.58 -8.99 33.19
C GLN A 27 -0.11 -10.45 33.13
N THR A 28 1.17 -10.73 33.44
CA THR A 28 1.84 -12.05 33.33
C THR A 28 2.14 -12.74 34.67
N PRO A 29 2.11 -14.09 34.72
CA PRO A 29 2.86 -14.94 35.64
C PRO A 29 4.01 -15.73 34.93
N PRO A 30 4.92 -16.44 35.66
CA PRO A 30 6.26 -16.79 35.17
C PRO A 30 6.40 -18.17 34.48
N GLU A 31 7.44 -18.27 33.66
CA GLU A 31 7.82 -19.39 32.77
C GLU A 31 8.70 -20.49 33.40
N THR A 32 8.68 -21.67 32.77
CA THR A 32 9.79 -22.65 32.78
C THR A 32 10.09 -23.10 31.34
N GLY A 33 11.38 -23.07 30.98
CA GLY A 33 11.86 -23.19 29.60
C GLY A 33 12.28 -24.59 29.11
N GLY A 34 12.52 -24.68 27.81
CA GLY A 34 13.11 -25.83 27.11
C GLY A 34 13.66 -25.40 25.75
N ARG A 35 14.93 -25.76 25.48
CA ARG A 35 15.74 -25.38 24.30
C ARG A 35 15.74 -26.52 23.29
N ALA A 36 15.55 -26.23 21.99
CA ALA A 36 15.75 -27.19 20.91
C ALA A 36 16.50 -26.55 19.73
N THR A 37 17.45 -27.30 19.16
CA THR A 37 18.33 -26.98 18.03
C THR A 37 17.73 -27.47 16.70
N SER A 38 17.99 -26.77 15.61
CA SER A 38 17.47 -27.07 14.26
C SER A 38 18.59 -27.33 13.25
N ASP A 39 18.60 -28.53 12.66
CA ASP A 39 19.33 -28.88 11.44
C ASP A 39 18.32 -29.05 10.29
N VAL A 40 18.56 -28.40 9.15
CA VAL A 40 17.71 -28.48 7.96
C VAL A 40 18.52 -29.10 6.81
N ALA A 41 18.07 -30.24 6.31
CA ALA A 41 18.58 -30.89 5.12
C ALA A 41 17.83 -30.43 3.86
N VAL A 42 18.57 -30.13 2.79
CA VAL A 42 18.07 -29.70 1.47
C VAL A 42 17.57 -30.92 0.68
N VAL A 43 16.31 -30.91 0.27
CA VAL A 43 15.69 -31.96 -0.58
C VAL A 43 15.61 -31.49 -2.03
N ALA A 44 16.11 -32.31 -2.96
CA ALA A 44 16.11 -32.04 -4.41
C ALA A 44 14.70 -32.19 -5.04
N PRO A 45 14.39 -31.43 -6.12
CA PRO A 45 13.07 -31.44 -6.75
C PRO A 45 12.81 -32.72 -7.57
N PRO A 46 11.56 -33.23 -7.60
CA PRO A 46 11.19 -34.40 -8.40
C PRO A 46 11.05 -34.08 -9.89
N ALA A 47 11.37 -35.06 -10.73
CA ALA A 47 11.29 -34.97 -12.20
C ALA A 47 9.82 -34.88 -12.70
N PRO A 48 9.57 -34.21 -13.84
CA PRO A 48 8.23 -34.02 -14.38
C PRO A 48 7.67 -35.30 -15.01
N THR A 49 6.49 -35.72 -14.55
CA THR A 49 5.69 -36.82 -15.13
C THR A 49 4.80 -36.30 -16.26
N THR A 50 4.72 -37.05 -17.36
CA THR A 50 3.89 -36.75 -18.54
C THR A 50 2.39 -36.86 -18.23
N ALA A 51 1.62 -35.85 -18.66
CA ALA A 51 0.19 -35.75 -18.39
C ALA A 51 -0.64 -36.72 -19.28
N PRO A 52 -1.63 -37.44 -18.72
CA PRO A 52 -2.54 -38.30 -19.47
C PRO A 52 -3.60 -37.50 -20.26
N ALA A 53 -4.14 -38.12 -21.31
CA ALA A 53 -5.14 -37.55 -22.23
C ALA A 53 -6.50 -37.24 -21.54
N PRO A 54 -7.27 -36.24 -22.03
CA PRO A 54 -8.49 -35.79 -21.36
C PRO A 54 -9.64 -36.80 -21.47
N ALA A 55 -10.12 -37.26 -20.32
CA ALA A 55 -11.29 -38.14 -20.22
C ALA A 55 -12.60 -37.36 -20.43
N LYS A 56 -13.62 -38.08 -20.92
CA LYS A 56 -15.00 -37.60 -21.12
C LYS A 56 -15.56 -37.02 -19.81
N ALA A 57 -16.19 -35.84 -19.85
CA ALA A 57 -16.64 -35.11 -18.67
C ALA A 57 -17.66 -35.93 -17.84
N ALA A 58 -17.18 -36.56 -16.77
CA ALA A 58 -18.03 -37.21 -15.78
C ALA A 58 -18.89 -36.17 -15.05
N ALA A 59 -20.03 -36.61 -14.50
CA ALA A 59 -20.86 -35.78 -13.63
C ALA A 59 -20.01 -35.24 -12.47
N LEU A 60 -20.25 -33.98 -12.10
CA LEU A 60 -19.54 -33.32 -11.01
C LEU A 60 -20.07 -33.85 -9.68
N ASP A 61 -19.34 -34.76 -9.05
CA ASP A 61 -19.70 -35.30 -7.74
C ASP A 61 -18.88 -34.62 -6.64
N PRO A 62 -19.52 -34.07 -5.59
CA PRO A 62 -18.78 -33.48 -4.47
C PRO A 62 -18.14 -34.57 -3.60
N PRO A 63 -16.95 -34.29 -3.00
CA PRO A 63 -16.30 -35.22 -2.09
C PRO A 63 -17.19 -35.48 -0.87
N GLN A 64 -17.28 -36.73 -0.43
CA GLN A 64 -18.10 -37.09 0.73
C GLN A 64 -17.44 -36.71 2.07
N LYS A 65 -16.11 -36.55 2.08
CA LYS A 65 -15.31 -36.17 3.25
C LYS A 65 -14.18 -35.23 2.85
N VAL A 66 -13.90 -34.24 3.70
CA VAL A 66 -12.80 -33.29 3.54
C VAL A 66 -12.18 -33.07 4.92
N ASP A 67 -11.04 -33.69 5.18
CA ASP A 67 -10.36 -33.60 6.49
C ASP A 67 -9.76 -32.21 6.74
N SER A 68 -9.42 -31.50 5.66
CA SER A 68 -8.84 -30.15 5.67
C SER A 68 -9.34 -29.39 4.45
N LEU A 69 -9.75 -28.13 4.63
CA LEU A 69 -10.19 -27.28 3.51
C LEU A 69 -9.05 -27.02 2.50
N LEU A 70 -7.79 -27.11 2.92
CA LEU A 70 -6.63 -26.99 2.02
C LEU A 70 -6.58 -28.11 0.97
N ARG A 71 -7.24 -29.26 1.21
CA ARG A 71 -7.39 -30.34 0.21
C ARG A 71 -8.41 -30.03 -0.87
N LEU A 72 -9.07 -28.88 -0.83
CA LEU A 72 -9.92 -28.38 -1.92
C LEU A 72 -9.18 -27.36 -2.80
N VAL A 73 -7.95 -26.96 -2.41
CA VAL A 73 -7.19 -25.92 -3.09
C VAL A 73 -6.21 -26.57 -4.07
N PRO A 74 -6.27 -26.26 -5.37
CA PRO A 74 -5.29 -26.72 -6.36
C PRO A 74 -3.85 -26.37 -5.99
N ARG A 75 -2.90 -27.26 -6.29
CA ARG A 75 -1.46 -27.05 -6.02
C ARG A 75 -0.90 -25.77 -6.63
N ASP A 76 -1.43 -25.40 -7.80
CA ASP A 76 -1.06 -24.26 -8.63
C ASP A 76 -1.96 -23.03 -8.43
N ALA A 77 -2.73 -23.00 -7.33
CA ALA A 77 -3.44 -21.79 -6.92
C ALA A 77 -2.45 -20.62 -6.76
N VAL A 78 -2.77 -19.47 -7.37
CA VAL A 78 -1.92 -18.27 -7.34
C VAL A 78 -2.15 -17.40 -6.11
N LEU A 79 -3.24 -17.65 -5.40
CA LEU A 79 -3.58 -17.01 -4.13
C LEU A 79 -4.26 -18.05 -3.26
N VAL A 80 -3.86 -18.10 -1.99
CA VAL A 80 -4.47 -18.95 -0.96
C VAL A 80 -4.49 -18.16 0.34
N ALA A 81 -5.67 -17.93 0.89
CA ALA A 81 -5.87 -17.33 2.20
C ALA A 81 -6.57 -18.33 3.11
N ASN A 82 -5.92 -18.71 4.21
CA ASN A 82 -6.48 -19.59 5.23
C ASN A 82 -6.94 -18.76 6.41
N VAL A 83 -8.16 -19.03 6.87
CA VAL A 83 -8.78 -18.44 8.04
C VAL A 83 -9.14 -19.61 8.95
N PRO A 84 -8.29 -19.98 9.92
CA PRO A 84 -8.58 -21.06 10.86
C PRO A 84 -9.78 -20.71 11.76
N PRO A 85 -10.27 -21.66 12.59
CA PRO A 85 -11.31 -21.38 13.57
C PRO A 85 -10.99 -20.11 14.35
N PRO A 86 -11.92 -19.14 14.37
CA PRO A 86 -11.64 -17.83 14.93
C PRO A 86 -11.44 -17.91 16.44
N GLU A 87 -11.87 -18.98 17.12
CA GLU A 87 -11.79 -19.14 18.57
C GLU A 87 -10.39 -18.85 19.12
N LYS A 88 -9.31 -19.35 18.52
CA LYS A 88 -7.95 -19.08 19.00
C LYS A 88 -7.56 -17.61 18.84
N ALA A 89 -7.86 -17.02 17.68
CA ALA A 89 -7.55 -15.62 17.40
C ALA A 89 -8.42 -14.68 18.26
N LEU A 90 -9.74 -14.93 18.33
CA LEU A 90 -10.71 -14.19 19.11
C LEU A 90 -10.54 -14.37 20.63
N ALA A 91 -9.99 -15.50 21.09
CA ALA A 91 -9.65 -15.70 22.50
C ALA A 91 -8.41 -14.88 22.89
N ALA A 92 -7.50 -14.63 21.95
CA ALA A 92 -6.36 -13.74 22.15
C ALA A 92 -6.73 -12.24 22.04
N MET A 93 -7.94 -11.91 21.57
CA MET A 93 -8.41 -10.53 21.42
C MET A 93 -9.08 -10.00 22.68
N ASP A 94 -8.96 -8.69 22.88
CA ASP A 94 -9.75 -7.95 23.85
C ASP A 94 -11.28 -8.14 23.59
N PRO A 95 -12.11 -8.35 24.63
CA PRO A 95 -13.54 -8.55 24.46
C PRO A 95 -14.28 -7.42 23.73
N ALA A 96 -13.89 -6.16 23.92
CA ALA A 96 -14.52 -5.02 23.25
C ALA A 96 -14.14 -4.96 21.77
N LEU A 97 -12.86 -5.19 21.45
CA LEU A 97 -12.39 -5.31 20.07
C LEU A 97 -13.08 -6.46 19.34
N ARG A 98 -13.16 -7.63 19.98
CA ARG A 98 -13.88 -8.79 19.46
C ARG A 98 -15.34 -8.45 19.16
N ALA A 99 -16.03 -7.75 20.07
CA ALA A 99 -17.43 -7.35 19.86
C ALA A 99 -17.57 -6.36 18.70
N GLY A 100 -16.68 -5.36 18.61
CA GLY A 100 -16.65 -4.40 17.51
C GLY A 100 -16.40 -5.06 16.15
N LEU A 101 -15.39 -5.94 16.07
CA LEU A 101 -15.07 -6.71 14.87
C LEU A 101 -16.26 -7.57 14.43
N LEU A 102 -16.85 -8.34 15.35
CA LEU A 102 -18.00 -9.18 15.02
C LEU A 102 -19.21 -8.36 14.55
N SER A 103 -19.42 -7.18 15.14
CA SER A 103 -20.48 -6.26 14.74
C SER A 103 -20.25 -5.67 13.35
N GLU A 104 -19.04 -5.17 13.07
CA GLU A 104 -18.64 -4.64 11.77
C GLU A 104 -18.73 -5.71 10.67
N LEU A 105 -18.23 -6.92 10.96
CA LEU A 105 -18.31 -8.04 10.05
C LEU A 105 -19.76 -8.43 9.78
N ALA A 106 -20.60 -8.48 10.82
CA ALA A 106 -22.03 -8.77 10.66
C ALA A 106 -22.77 -7.67 9.87
N GLY A 107 -22.53 -6.40 10.16
CA GLY A 107 -23.12 -5.27 9.46
C GLY A 107 -22.70 -5.20 7.99
N GLY A 108 -21.41 -5.36 7.73
CA GLY A 108 -20.84 -5.38 6.38
C GLY A 108 -21.36 -6.55 5.53
N LEU A 109 -21.45 -7.75 6.12
CA LEU A 109 -22.02 -8.93 5.47
C LEU A 109 -23.52 -8.76 5.21
N SER A 110 -24.28 -8.30 6.21
CA SER A 110 -25.73 -8.09 6.09
C SER A 110 -26.08 -7.12 4.97
N GLY A 111 -25.43 -5.95 4.92
CA GLY A 111 -25.68 -4.95 3.88
C GLY A 111 -25.30 -5.42 2.47
N LYS A 112 -24.18 -6.13 2.33
CA LYS A 112 -23.69 -6.58 1.02
C LYS A 112 -24.41 -7.83 0.49
N LEU A 113 -24.71 -8.79 1.36
CA LEU A 113 -25.43 -10.02 1.00
C LEU A 113 -26.95 -9.87 1.04
N ARG A 114 -27.45 -8.76 1.60
CA ARG A 114 -28.89 -8.54 1.85
C ARG A 114 -29.50 -9.62 2.75
N LEU A 115 -28.70 -10.19 3.64
CA LEU A 115 -29.15 -11.15 4.63
C LEU A 115 -29.62 -10.42 5.89
N ALA A 116 -30.61 -11.00 6.58
CA ALA A 116 -31.07 -10.47 7.86
C ALA A 116 -29.88 -10.44 8.86
N PRO A 117 -29.66 -9.33 9.60
CA PRO A 117 -28.54 -9.21 10.54
C PRO A 117 -28.44 -10.38 11.53
N ALA A 118 -29.57 -10.87 12.03
CA ALA A 118 -29.61 -12.02 12.94
C ALA A 118 -29.05 -13.30 12.30
N LEU A 119 -29.43 -13.59 11.05
CA LEU A 119 -28.92 -14.74 10.31
C LEU A 119 -27.41 -14.62 10.08
N VAL A 120 -26.91 -13.42 9.78
CA VAL A 120 -25.48 -13.18 9.64
C VAL A 120 -24.75 -13.41 10.96
N ALA A 121 -25.26 -12.89 12.07
CA ALA A 121 -24.68 -13.10 13.38
C ALA A 121 -24.60 -14.60 13.75
N ASP A 122 -25.64 -15.37 13.44
CA ASP A 122 -25.67 -16.82 13.69
C ASP A 122 -24.71 -17.57 12.76
N LEU A 123 -24.62 -17.19 11.48
CA LEU A 123 -23.63 -17.74 10.55
C LEU A 123 -22.20 -17.52 11.07
N VAL A 124 -21.88 -16.31 11.53
CA VAL A 124 -20.57 -15.97 12.09
C VAL A 124 -20.24 -16.82 13.32
N LYS A 125 -21.22 -17.06 14.21
CA LYS A 125 -21.03 -17.97 15.35
C LYS A 125 -20.79 -19.42 14.94
N SER A 126 -21.40 -19.85 13.83
CA SER A 126 -21.23 -21.21 13.31
C SER A 126 -19.97 -21.39 12.46
N PHE A 127 -19.09 -20.40 12.34
CA PHE A 127 -17.94 -20.49 11.45
C PHE A 127 -16.76 -21.25 12.10
N GLU A 128 -16.34 -22.38 11.51
CA GLU A 128 -15.16 -23.17 11.96
C GLU A 128 -13.88 -22.79 11.21
N GLY A 129 -13.97 -22.00 10.16
CA GLY A 129 -12.82 -21.64 9.33
C GLY A 129 -13.14 -21.65 7.84
N ALA A 130 -12.26 -21.03 7.06
CA ALA A 130 -12.35 -20.99 5.61
C ALA A 130 -10.98 -21.02 4.95
N VAL A 131 -10.98 -21.41 3.68
CA VAL A 131 -9.92 -21.11 2.74
C VAL A 131 -10.51 -20.36 1.56
N VAL A 132 -9.84 -19.30 1.13
CA VAL A 132 -10.14 -18.57 -0.10
C VAL A 132 -8.97 -18.78 -1.04
N PHE A 133 -9.22 -19.06 -2.31
CA PHE A 133 -8.14 -19.28 -3.27
C PHE A 133 -8.52 -18.83 -4.68
N ALA A 134 -7.50 -18.59 -5.51
CA ALA A 134 -7.66 -18.37 -6.93
C ALA A 134 -6.78 -19.37 -7.69
N GLY A 135 -7.37 -20.13 -8.63
CA GLY A 135 -6.63 -21.08 -9.48
C GLY A 135 -5.63 -20.38 -10.42
N PRO A 136 -4.77 -21.12 -11.15
CA PRO A 136 -3.81 -20.57 -12.12
C PRO A 136 -4.49 -19.91 -13.32
N ALA A 137 -3.74 -19.11 -14.09
CA ALA A 137 -4.25 -18.56 -15.34
C ALA A 137 -4.27 -19.67 -16.38
N THR A 138 -5.43 -19.92 -16.99
CA THR A 138 -5.53 -20.85 -18.13
C THR A 138 -5.39 -20.08 -19.44
N PRO A 139 -4.81 -20.65 -20.51
CA PRO A 139 -4.68 -19.99 -21.81
C PRO A 139 -5.99 -19.41 -22.35
N ASP A 140 -7.09 -20.15 -22.16
CA ASP A 140 -8.44 -19.75 -22.58
C ASP A 140 -9.25 -19.06 -21.46
N GLY A 141 -8.60 -18.78 -20.33
CA GLY A 141 -9.23 -18.25 -19.12
C GLY A 141 -9.34 -16.73 -19.10
N PRO A 142 -10.12 -16.18 -18.16
CA PRO A 142 -10.10 -14.75 -17.90
C PRO A 142 -8.71 -14.36 -17.39
N PRO A 143 -8.14 -13.24 -17.88
CA PRO A 143 -6.83 -12.79 -17.44
C PRO A 143 -6.87 -12.39 -15.95
N GLU A 144 -7.99 -11.83 -15.49
CA GLU A 144 -8.10 -11.34 -14.12
C GLU A 144 -8.18 -12.49 -13.10
N PRO A 145 -7.26 -12.55 -12.11
CA PRO A 145 -7.33 -13.52 -11.01
C PRO A 145 -8.67 -13.49 -10.28
N MET A 146 -9.30 -12.31 -10.21
CA MET A 146 -10.61 -12.10 -9.59
C MET A 146 -11.73 -12.94 -10.17
N ASP A 147 -11.62 -13.42 -11.41
CA ASP A 147 -12.62 -14.29 -12.05
C ASP A 147 -12.41 -15.78 -11.74
N ARG A 148 -11.29 -16.12 -11.10
CA ARG A 148 -10.88 -17.49 -10.75
C ARG A 148 -11.05 -17.82 -9.27
N PHE A 149 -11.70 -16.93 -8.51
CA PHE A 149 -11.87 -17.10 -7.08
C PHE A 149 -12.84 -18.23 -6.73
N CYS A 150 -12.39 -18.98 -5.72
CA CYS A 150 -13.15 -19.95 -4.97
C CYS A 150 -12.96 -19.69 -3.48
N TYR A 151 -13.89 -20.21 -2.70
CA TYR A 151 -13.76 -20.34 -1.26
C TYR A 151 -14.33 -21.67 -0.82
N ALA A 152 -13.81 -22.20 0.28
CA ALA A 152 -14.45 -23.25 1.04
C ALA A 152 -14.53 -22.80 2.49
N ALA A 153 -15.69 -22.95 3.12
CA ALA A 153 -15.90 -22.60 4.52
C ALA A 153 -16.52 -23.79 5.25
N ARG A 154 -16.09 -24.03 6.49
CA ARG A 154 -16.64 -25.08 7.34
C ARG A 154 -17.53 -24.46 8.40
N MET A 155 -18.71 -25.05 8.59
CA MET A 155 -19.78 -24.46 9.40
C MET A 155 -20.31 -25.46 10.43
N ASN A 156 -20.61 -25.02 11.65
CA ASN A 156 -21.19 -25.88 12.69
C ASN A 156 -22.66 -26.20 12.40
N ASP A 157 -23.35 -25.34 11.66
CA ASP A 157 -24.79 -25.47 11.50
C ASP A 157 -25.17 -25.43 10.02
N GLY A 158 -25.44 -26.62 9.46
CA GLY A 158 -25.87 -26.77 8.07
C GLY A 158 -27.26 -26.19 7.81
N ALA A 159 -28.12 -26.07 8.82
CA ALA A 159 -29.43 -25.46 8.68
C ALA A 159 -29.30 -23.95 8.45
N LEU A 160 -28.37 -23.28 9.14
CA LEU A 160 -28.06 -21.86 8.91
C LEU A 160 -27.53 -21.63 7.50
N VAL A 161 -26.64 -22.49 7.00
CA VAL A 161 -26.12 -22.41 5.62
C VAL A 161 -27.25 -22.56 4.61
N THR A 162 -28.14 -23.54 4.80
CA THR A 162 -29.29 -23.76 3.91
C THR A 162 -30.20 -22.54 3.89
N LYS A 163 -30.52 -21.98 5.07
CA LYS A 163 -31.34 -20.77 5.21
C LYS A 163 -30.70 -19.55 4.52
N ALA A 164 -29.37 -19.43 4.60
CA ALA A 164 -28.63 -18.36 3.93
C ALA A 164 -28.65 -18.51 2.41
N LEU A 165 -28.45 -19.73 1.90
CA LEU A 165 -28.52 -20.03 0.47
C LEU A 165 -29.92 -19.76 -0.09
N ASP A 166 -30.97 -20.17 0.64
CA ASP A 166 -32.36 -19.90 0.24
C ASP A 166 -32.63 -18.38 0.21
N ALA A 167 -32.14 -17.62 1.20
CA ALA A 167 -32.26 -16.15 1.23
C ALA A 167 -31.48 -15.44 0.11
N LEU A 168 -30.42 -16.05 -0.41
CA LEU A 168 -29.66 -15.55 -1.57
C LEU A 168 -30.30 -15.95 -2.91
N GLY A 169 -31.38 -16.72 -2.91
CA GLY A 169 -32.02 -17.23 -4.12
C GLY A 169 -31.17 -18.28 -4.84
N ALA A 170 -30.47 -19.13 -4.08
CA ALA A 170 -29.69 -20.22 -4.66
C ALA A 170 -30.63 -21.29 -5.27
N GLU A 171 -30.48 -21.56 -6.56
CA GLU A 171 -31.13 -22.70 -7.22
C GLU A 171 -30.38 -23.98 -6.86
N LYS A 172 -31.05 -24.88 -6.11
CA LYS A 172 -30.52 -26.20 -5.77
C LYS A 172 -30.54 -27.09 -7.02
N MET A 173 -29.38 -27.65 -7.35
CA MET A 173 -29.19 -28.68 -8.36
C MET A 173 -29.03 -30.04 -7.68
N GLU A 174 -28.82 -31.09 -8.47
CA GLU A 174 -28.59 -32.44 -7.93
C GLU A 174 -27.36 -32.49 -7.02
N ARG A 175 -27.39 -33.39 -6.03
CA ARG A 175 -26.25 -33.74 -5.16
C ARG A 175 -25.68 -32.56 -4.36
N GLY A 176 -26.52 -31.60 -3.97
CA GLY A 176 -26.13 -30.50 -3.08
C GLY A 176 -25.37 -29.35 -3.77
N ILE A 177 -25.24 -29.40 -5.10
CA ILE A 177 -24.69 -28.30 -5.90
C ILE A 177 -25.77 -27.22 -6.02
N PHE A 178 -25.38 -25.95 -6.10
CA PHE A 178 -26.29 -24.84 -6.30
C PHE A 178 -25.68 -23.75 -7.21
N VAL A 179 -26.55 -22.91 -7.77
CA VAL A 179 -26.17 -21.70 -8.51
C VAL A 179 -26.88 -20.50 -7.92
N VAL A 180 -26.15 -19.42 -7.68
CA VAL A 180 -26.74 -18.13 -7.31
C VAL A 180 -26.79 -17.24 -8.55
N ARG A 181 -27.97 -16.71 -8.85
CA ARG A 181 -28.18 -15.76 -9.97
C ARG A 181 -28.46 -14.37 -9.42
N SER A 182 -27.93 -13.37 -10.10
CA SER A 182 -28.33 -11.97 -9.86
C SER A 182 -29.80 -11.75 -10.25
N PRO A 183 -30.44 -10.65 -9.83
CA PRO A 183 -31.79 -10.28 -10.28
C PRO A 183 -31.93 -10.14 -11.80
N LYS A 184 -30.81 -10.05 -12.55
CA LYS A 184 -30.77 -10.02 -14.02
C LYS A 184 -30.56 -11.40 -14.64
N GLY A 185 -30.64 -12.48 -13.87
CA GLY A 185 -30.42 -13.86 -14.32
C GLY A 185 -28.97 -14.27 -14.52
N LEU A 186 -28.01 -13.34 -14.41
CA LEU A 186 -26.58 -13.64 -14.54
C LEU A 186 -26.11 -14.53 -13.39
N GLU A 187 -25.43 -15.64 -13.71
CA GLU A 187 -24.79 -16.51 -12.74
C GLU A 187 -23.67 -15.73 -12.05
N VAL A 188 -23.75 -15.63 -10.72
CA VAL A 188 -22.77 -14.91 -9.90
C VAL A 188 -21.92 -15.85 -9.06
N MET A 189 -22.37 -17.08 -8.84
CA MET A 189 -21.66 -18.10 -8.06
C MET A 189 -22.19 -19.50 -8.36
N HIS A 190 -21.30 -20.47 -8.42
CA HIS A 190 -21.58 -21.90 -8.39
C HIS A 190 -21.02 -22.45 -7.08
N GLY A 191 -21.73 -23.35 -6.41
CA GLY A 191 -21.18 -23.95 -5.20
C GLY A 191 -21.78 -25.30 -4.89
N ALA A 192 -21.30 -25.92 -3.80
CA ALA A 192 -21.95 -27.07 -3.20
C ALA A 192 -21.92 -26.97 -1.68
N TRP A 193 -22.99 -27.49 -1.07
CA TRP A 193 -23.02 -27.79 0.35
C TRP A 193 -22.73 -29.27 0.55
N ILE A 194 -21.61 -29.57 1.19
CA ILE A 194 -21.15 -30.93 1.48
C ILE A 194 -21.51 -31.24 2.93
N GLU A 195 -22.68 -31.85 3.13
CA GLU A 195 -23.24 -32.07 4.47
C GLU A 195 -22.33 -32.91 5.37
N GLY A 196 -21.75 -34.00 4.82
CA GLY A 196 -20.87 -34.90 5.58
C GLY A 196 -19.60 -34.24 6.14
N SER A 197 -19.04 -33.26 5.43
CA SER A 197 -17.88 -32.48 5.90
C SER A 197 -18.27 -31.11 6.46
N ARG A 198 -19.58 -30.79 6.49
CA ARG A 198 -20.14 -29.49 6.85
C ARG A 198 -19.42 -28.33 6.13
N ALA A 199 -19.09 -28.54 4.85
CA ALA A 199 -18.30 -27.61 4.05
C ALA A 199 -19.15 -26.97 2.96
N LEU A 200 -19.14 -25.65 2.91
CA LEU A 200 -19.68 -24.85 1.81
C LEU A 200 -18.53 -24.50 0.87
N VAL A 201 -18.58 -24.96 -0.38
CA VAL A 201 -17.62 -24.59 -1.43
C VAL A 201 -18.32 -23.70 -2.44
N GLY A 202 -17.74 -22.57 -2.80
CA GLY A 202 -18.29 -21.64 -3.77
C GLY A 202 -17.22 -21.06 -4.68
N CYS A 203 -17.50 -20.98 -5.97
CA CYS A 203 -16.62 -20.44 -7.00
C CYS A 203 -17.40 -19.52 -7.94
N LEU A 204 -16.73 -18.54 -8.54
CA LEU A 204 -17.38 -17.65 -9.51
C LEU A 204 -17.71 -18.34 -10.84
N ARG A 205 -17.02 -19.44 -11.15
CA ARG A 205 -17.20 -20.23 -12.37
C ARG A 205 -17.34 -21.71 -12.03
N LYS A 206 -18.07 -22.42 -12.88
CA LYS A 206 -18.32 -23.86 -12.75
C LYS A 206 -17.02 -24.68 -12.88
N GLU A 207 -16.11 -24.26 -13.76
CA GLU A 207 -14.86 -24.97 -14.01
C GLU A 207 -13.98 -24.99 -12.75
N ASN A 208 -13.85 -23.85 -12.06
CA ASN A 208 -13.05 -23.78 -10.84
C ASN A 208 -13.65 -24.63 -9.71
N LEU A 209 -14.98 -24.75 -9.64
CA LEU A 209 -15.66 -25.64 -8.68
C LEU A 209 -15.33 -27.11 -8.98
N ARG A 210 -15.31 -27.48 -10.27
CA ARG A 210 -14.88 -28.81 -10.69
C ARG A 210 -13.44 -29.09 -10.30
N ASP A 211 -12.54 -28.16 -10.58
CA ASP A 211 -11.12 -28.34 -10.27
C ASP A 211 -10.92 -28.50 -8.75
N ALA A 212 -11.64 -27.75 -7.93
CA ALA A 212 -11.62 -27.90 -6.47
C ALA A 212 -12.09 -29.30 -6.02
N PHE A 213 -13.10 -29.89 -6.66
CA PHE A 213 -13.57 -31.24 -6.33
C PHE A 213 -12.64 -32.33 -6.84
N GLU A 214 -11.98 -32.15 -7.99
CA GLU A 214 -10.94 -33.07 -8.47
C GLU A 214 -9.78 -33.15 -7.46
N VAL A 215 -9.39 -32.01 -6.86
CA VAL A 215 -8.42 -32.01 -5.74
C VAL A 215 -9.00 -32.69 -4.50
N GLY A 216 -10.24 -32.38 -4.13
CA GLY A 216 -10.92 -33.00 -2.98
C GLY A 216 -11.07 -34.52 -3.09
N HIS A 217 -11.16 -35.04 -4.32
CA HIS A 217 -11.21 -36.48 -4.63
C HIS A 217 -9.82 -37.14 -4.69
N GLY A 218 -8.74 -36.36 -4.53
CA GLY A 218 -7.36 -36.83 -4.70
C GLY A 218 -6.96 -37.13 -6.14
N ARG A 219 -7.75 -36.67 -7.13
CA ARG A 219 -7.45 -36.83 -8.56
C ARG A 219 -6.52 -35.74 -9.10
N ALA A 220 -6.46 -34.61 -8.40
CA ALA A 220 -5.52 -33.52 -8.64
C ALA A 220 -4.71 -33.21 -7.36
N PRO A 221 -3.46 -32.71 -7.50
CA PRO A 221 -2.63 -32.40 -6.34
C PRO A 221 -3.14 -31.14 -5.62
N SER A 222 -3.07 -31.14 -4.28
CA SER A 222 -3.49 -30.00 -3.45
C SER A 222 -2.34 -29.03 -3.14
N VAL A 223 -2.69 -27.84 -2.63
CA VAL A 223 -1.73 -26.85 -2.10
C VAL A 223 -0.86 -27.39 -0.97
N GLU A 224 -1.24 -28.50 -0.32
CA GLU A 224 -0.41 -29.13 0.73
C GLU A 224 0.95 -29.61 0.19
N GLY A 225 1.05 -29.85 -1.13
CA GLY A 225 2.30 -30.14 -1.84
C GLY A 225 2.90 -28.93 -2.57
N SER A 226 2.37 -27.72 -2.37
CA SER A 226 2.85 -26.49 -3.00
C SER A 226 3.93 -25.81 -2.14
N ALA A 227 4.86 -25.12 -2.82
CA ALA A 227 5.83 -24.27 -2.14
C ALA A 227 5.20 -23.00 -1.54
N LEU A 228 3.95 -22.69 -1.88
CA LEU A 228 3.20 -21.58 -1.28
C LEU A 228 2.81 -21.85 0.19
N LEU A 229 2.65 -23.13 0.56
CA LEU A 229 2.25 -23.48 1.92
C LEU A 229 3.47 -23.64 2.82
N VAL A 230 3.56 -22.80 3.86
CA VAL A 230 4.46 -23.00 5.00
C VAL A 230 3.75 -23.95 5.96
N LYS A 231 4.12 -25.23 5.96
CA LYS A 231 3.39 -26.29 6.67
C LYS A 231 3.26 -26.04 8.17
N GLU A 232 4.28 -25.46 8.77
CA GLU A 232 4.33 -25.09 10.19
C GLU A 232 3.30 -24.00 10.54
N ARG A 233 2.77 -23.29 9.54
CA ARG A 233 1.79 -22.20 9.64
C ARG A 233 0.40 -22.59 9.13
N ALA A 234 0.16 -23.84 8.73
CA ALA A 234 -1.13 -24.25 8.17
C ALA A 234 -2.29 -24.09 9.17
N GLY A 235 -2.01 -24.06 10.48
CA GLY A 235 -3.00 -23.80 11.54
C GLY A 235 -3.22 -22.33 11.87
N ASP A 236 -2.42 -21.42 11.30
CA ASP A 236 -2.50 -19.98 11.54
C ASP A 236 -3.34 -19.29 10.44
N PRO A 237 -3.92 -18.10 10.70
CA PRO A 237 -4.43 -17.24 9.64
C PRO A 237 -3.27 -16.82 8.72
N PHE A 238 -3.35 -17.14 7.44
CA PHE A 238 -2.31 -16.76 6.48
C PHE A 238 -2.87 -16.38 5.11
N VAL A 239 -2.08 -15.64 4.34
CA VAL A 239 -2.26 -15.36 2.92
C VAL A 239 -0.96 -15.68 2.20
N ALA A 240 -1.02 -16.55 1.20
CA ALA A 240 0.07 -16.91 0.31
C ALA A 240 -0.30 -16.53 -1.12
N VAL A 241 0.63 -15.95 -1.86
CA VAL A 241 0.43 -15.45 -3.21
C VAL A 241 1.63 -15.84 -4.07
N ASP A 242 1.36 -16.48 -5.21
CA ASP A 242 2.34 -16.69 -6.29
C ASP A 242 2.36 -15.44 -7.18
N LEU A 243 3.41 -14.64 -7.05
CA LEU A 243 3.54 -13.39 -7.78
C LEU A 243 3.83 -13.63 -9.26
N HIS A 244 4.50 -14.74 -9.61
CA HIS A 244 4.71 -15.13 -11.00
C HIS A 244 3.37 -15.47 -11.66
N GLY A 245 2.59 -16.33 -11.01
CA GLY A 245 1.26 -16.73 -11.49
C GLY A 245 0.27 -15.56 -11.56
N MET A 246 0.33 -14.60 -10.64
CA MET A 246 -0.48 -13.37 -10.72
C MET A 246 -0.02 -12.41 -11.82
N GLY A 247 1.29 -12.36 -12.10
CA GLY A 247 1.87 -11.51 -13.14
C GLY A 247 1.76 -12.08 -14.55
N ALA A 248 1.27 -13.31 -14.71
CA ALA A 248 1.10 -13.97 -16.01
C ALA A 248 0.32 -13.05 -16.98
N GLY A 249 0.92 -12.78 -18.15
CA GLY A 249 0.36 -11.88 -19.16
C GLY A 249 0.80 -10.41 -19.05
N THR A 250 1.57 -10.03 -18.02
CA THR A 250 2.24 -8.72 -18.00
C THR A 250 3.50 -8.73 -18.88
N LYS A 251 4.02 -7.55 -19.23
CA LYS A 251 5.23 -7.42 -20.08
C LYS A 251 6.50 -7.96 -19.39
N SER A 252 6.53 -7.88 -18.06
CA SER A 252 7.66 -8.31 -17.23
C SER A 252 7.11 -8.98 -15.97
N PRO A 253 6.61 -10.23 -16.07
CA PRO A 253 6.15 -10.94 -14.88
C PRO A 253 7.34 -11.22 -13.95
N PRO A 254 7.11 -11.28 -12.62
CA PRO A 254 8.08 -11.85 -11.69
C PRO A 254 8.52 -13.25 -12.15
N GLU A 255 9.76 -13.66 -11.88
CA GLU A 255 10.24 -15.00 -12.25
C GLU A 255 9.61 -16.12 -11.40
N PRO A 256 9.60 -17.37 -11.89
CA PRO A 256 9.16 -18.53 -11.11
C PRO A 256 9.83 -18.65 -9.75
N GLY A 257 9.00 -18.90 -8.74
CA GLY A 257 9.40 -18.93 -7.32
C GLY A 257 9.10 -17.62 -6.58
N SER A 258 8.72 -16.55 -7.29
CA SER A 258 8.34 -15.29 -6.65
C SER A 258 7.03 -15.45 -5.88
N ARG A 259 7.05 -15.16 -4.57
CA ARG A 259 5.91 -15.36 -3.68
C ARG A 259 5.85 -14.32 -2.57
N LEU A 260 4.64 -14.07 -2.08
CA LEU A 260 4.37 -13.36 -0.85
C LEU A 260 3.61 -14.29 0.10
N PHE A 261 4.08 -14.38 1.34
CA PHE A 261 3.43 -15.11 2.41
C PHE A 261 3.27 -14.17 3.60
N VAL A 262 2.10 -14.13 4.20
CA VAL A 262 1.77 -13.30 5.36
C VAL A 262 0.98 -14.18 6.32
N ALA A 263 1.43 -14.37 7.55
CA ALA A 263 0.68 -15.08 8.58
C ALA A 263 0.58 -14.27 9.87
N LEU A 264 -0.57 -14.39 10.54
CA LEU A 264 -0.76 -13.92 11.91
C LEU A 264 -0.48 -15.08 12.85
N VAL A 265 0.56 -14.97 13.65
CA VAL A 265 1.02 -16.08 14.50
C VAL A 265 0.50 -15.87 15.92
N GLY A 266 -0.23 -16.85 16.47
CA GLY A 266 -0.62 -16.81 17.87
C GLY A 266 0.60 -16.81 18.80
N GLN A 267 0.70 -15.81 19.68
CA GLN A 267 1.72 -15.69 20.71
C GLN A 267 1.04 -15.56 22.09
N PRO A 268 1.72 -15.88 23.20
CA PRO A 268 1.13 -15.76 24.55
C PRO A 268 0.61 -14.35 24.89
N GLN A 269 1.12 -13.32 24.21
CA GLN A 269 0.76 -11.91 24.45
C GLN A 269 -0.02 -11.25 23.31
N GLY A 270 -0.44 -12.00 22.28
CA GLY A 270 -1.21 -11.45 21.16
C GLY A 270 -0.96 -12.14 19.82
N LEU A 271 -1.19 -11.41 18.74
CA LEU A 271 -0.93 -11.87 17.37
C LEU A 271 0.39 -11.27 16.87
N GLY A 272 1.38 -12.12 16.63
CA GLY A 272 2.59 -11.77 15.91
C GLY A 272 2.37 -11.78 14.39
N LEU A 273 3.36 -11.26 13.66
CA LEU A 273 3.40 -11.29 12.20
C LEU A 273 4.56 -12.17 11.71
N ASP A 274 4.32 -12.99 10.69
CA ASP A 274 5.34 -13.67 9.87
C ASP A 274 5.07 -13.33 8.41
N LEU A 275 5.77 -12.32 7.89
CA LEU A 275 5.75 -11.93 6.48
C LEU A 275 7.01 -12.49 5.81
N ARG A 276 6.84 -13.16 4.69
CA ARG A 276 7.94 -13.63 3.84
C ARG A 276 7.68 -13.19 2.42
N PHE A 277 8.68 -12.61 1.79
CA PHE A 277 8.61 -12.18 0.41
C PHE A 277 9.83 -12.71 -0.32
N SER A 278 9.58 -13.33 -1.47
CA SER A 278 10.60 -13.72 -2.44
C SER A 278 10.18 -13.10 -3.76
N GLY A 279 10.95 -12.16 -4.29
CA GLY A 279 10.75 -11.58 -5.60
C GLY A 279 11.96 -11.86 -6.46
N TYR A 280 11.76 -12.53 -7.60
CA TYR A 280 12.82 -12.89 -8.52
C TYR A 280 12.61 -12.24 -9.89
N GLY A 281 13.72 -11.93 -10.56
CA GLY A 281 13.72 -11.28 -11.87
C GLY A 281 14.23 -9.84 -11.86
N PRO A 282 14.19 -9.19 -13.04
CA PRO A 282 14.88 -7.91 -13.27
C PRO A 282 14.32 -6.75 -12.44
N ASP A 283 13.12 -6.91 -11.87
CA ASP A 283 12.45 -5.89 -11.07
C ASP A 283 12.68 -6.02 -9.55
N PHE A 284 13.20 -7.16 -9.05
CA PHE A 284 13.51 -7.36 -7.62
C PHE A 284 15.02 -7.34 -7.27
N PRO A 285 15.54 -6.34 -6.54
CA PRO A 285 16.98 -6.16 -6.35
C PRO A 285 17.56 -7.19 -5.37
N ALA A 286 18.74 -7.73 -5.69
CA ALA A 286 19.44 -8.74 -4.91
C ALA A 286 20.10 -8.19 -3.62
N LEU A 287 19.35 -7.44 -2.80
CA LEU A 287 19.90 -6.70 -1.66
C LEU A 287 20.59 -7.58 -0.61
N GLY A 288 20.08 -8.79 -0.39
CA GLY A 288 20.70 -9.75 0.54
C GLY A 288 22.06 -10.27 0.09
N SER A 289 22.46 -10.05 -1.18
CA SER A 289 23.80 -10.40 -1.68
C SER A 289 24.86 -9.32 -1.39
N VAL A 290 24.43 -8.13 -0.96
CA VAL A 290 25.31 -6.96 -0.75
C VAL A 290 25.21 -6.36 0.65
N LEU A 291 24.17 -6.68 1.42
CA LEU A 291 23.95 -6.19 2.77
C LEU A 291 23.84 -7.35 3.78
N ASP A 292 24.52 -7.18 4.91
CA ASP A 292 24.42 -8.06 6.07
C ASP A 292 23.51 -7.45 7.15
N ALA A 293 23.02 -8.27 8.07
CA ALA A 293 22.21 -7.82 9.20
C ALA A 293 23.09 -7.16 10.27
N ALA A 294 22.65 -6.03 10.83
CA ALA A 294 23.34 -5.32 11.90
C ALA A 294 22.66 -5.56 13.27
N PRO A 295 23.39 -5.48 14.38
CA PRO A 295 22.86 -5.69 15.73
C PRO A 295 21.92 -4.59 16.23
N GLN A 296 21.78 -3.47 15.50
CA GLN A 296 20.90 -2.34 15.81
C GLN A 296 21.22 -1.69 17.16
N VAL A 297 22.51 -1.42 17.45
CA VAL A 297 22.99 -0.92 18.77
C VAL A 297 22.75 0.57 19.00
N LEU A 298 22.47 1.35 17.95
CA LEU A 298 22.13 2.77 18.01
C LEU A 298 20.66 2.97 18.39
N MET A 299 19.75 2.06 18.03
CA MET A 299 18.32 2.23 18.34
C MET A 299 18.03 2.32 19.84
N PRO A 300 18.57 1.44 20.71
CA PRO A 300 18.41 1.58 22.16
C PRO A 300 18.97 2.90 22.73
N LYS A 301 19.83 3.61 22.00
CA LYS A 301 20.42 4.90 22.41
C LYS A 301 19.58 6.12 22.02
N LEU A 302 18.52 5.92 21.25
CA LEU A 302 17.58 7.00 20.94
C LEU A 302 16.95 7.54 22.23
N PRO A 303 16.78 8.86 22.38
CA PRO A 303 16.05 9.45 23.50
C PRO A 303 14.66 8.82 23.69
N GLU A 304 14.22 8.68 24.94
CA GLU A 304 12.83 8.32 25.23
C GLU A 304 11.87 9.36 24.64
N GLY A 305 10.71 8.88 24.18
CA GLY A 305 9.65 9.71 23.57
C GLY A 305 9.57 9.64 22.04
N ALA A 306 10.36 8.77 21.40
CA ALA A 306 10.20 8.50 19.96
C ALA A 306 8.85 7.82 19.69
N LEU A 307 8.04 8.38 18.79
CA LEU A 307 6.76 7.78 18.36
C LEU A 307 7.01 6.48 17.58
N ALA A 308 8.04 6.51 16.75
CA ALA A 308 8.52 5.40 15.97
C ALA A 308 10.04 5.49 15.85
N ALA A 309 10.69 4.34 15.76
CA ALA A 309 12.11 4.23 15.46
C ALA A 309 12.34 3.21 14.35
N ILE A 310 13.23 3.55 13.42
CA ILE A 310 13.61 2.72 12.27
C ILE A 310 15.11 2.55 12.31
N GLY A 311 15.59 1.34 12.54
CA GLY A 311 16.98 0.95 12.39
C GLY A 311 17.16 0.28 11.04
N LEU A 312 18.19 0.66 10.31
CA LEU A 312 18.56 0.11 9.01
C LEU A 312 20.01 -0.35 9.08
N SER A 313 20.29 -1.55 8.63
CA SER A 313 21.66 -2.01 8.45
C SER A 313 22.29 -1.30 7.25
N THR A 314 23.50 -0.80 7.47
CA THR A 314 24.44 -0.41 6.42
C THR A 314 25.68 -1.31 6.45
N GLU A 315 25.60 -2.45 7.13
CA GLU A 315 26.64 -3.46 7.11
C GLU A 315 26.67 -4.09 5.72
N ARG A 316 27.84 -4.08 5.08
CA ARG A 316 28.04 -4.65 3.76
C ARG A 316 28.40 -6.11 3.92
N SER A 317 27.90 -6.97 3.03
CA SER A 317 28.34 -8.36 3.01
C SER A 317 29.85 -8.46 2.74
N SER A 318 30.48 -9.55 3.20
CA SER A 318 31.92 -9.76 3.06
C SER A 318 32.42 -9.52 1.62
N GLY A 319 33.33 -8.56 1.46
CA GLY A 319 33.91 -8.18 0.16
C GLY A 319 33.07 -7.21 -0.68
N LYS A 320 31.94 -6.72 -0.16
CA LYS A 320 31.06 -5.75 -0.84
C LYS A 320 31.30 -4.33 -0.34
N THR A 321 30.99 -3.37 -1.21
CA THR A 321 31.17 -1.92 -1.02
C THR A 321 29.84 -1.18 -1.13
N VAL A 322 29.81 0.08 -0.74
CA VAL A 322 28.68 1.00 -0.96
C VAL A 322 28.37 1.11 -2.45
N THR A 323 29.37 1.03 -3.33
CA THR A 323 29.14 1.01 -4.78
C THR A 323 28.32 -0.21 -5.19
N ASP A 324 28.65 -1.41 -4.69
CA ASP A 324 27.86 -2.63 -4.97
C ASP A 324 26.40 -2.47 -4.50
N VAL A 325 26.19 -1.88 -3.32
CA VAL A 325 24.84 -1.61 -2.79
C VAL A 325 24.09 -0.63 -3.70
N LEU A 326 24.73 0.47 -4.08
CA LEU A 326 24.15 1.47 -4.96
C LEU A 326 23.86 0.91 -6.35
N GLU A 327 24.69 0.01 -6.86
CA GLU A 327 24.43 -0.67 -8.14
C GLU A 327 23.20 -1.56 -8.08
N VAL A 328 23.05 -2.33 -7.00
CA VAL A 328 21.86 -3.17 -6.80
C VAL A 328 20.58 -2.32 -6.64
N VAL A 329 20.68 -1.16 -5.96
CA VAL A 329 19.53 -0.27 -5.72
C VAL A 329 19.19 0.62 -6.92
N LEU A 330 20.21 1.29 -7.49
CA LEU A 330 20.04 2.35 -8.50
C LEU A 330 20.25 1.86 -9.93
N GLY A 331 21.03 0.79 -10.14
CA GLY A 331 21.40 0.29 -11.47
C GLY A 331 20.23 -0.11 -12.36
N ARG A 332 19.02 -0.15 -11.80
CA ARG A 332 17.77 -0.43 -12.50
C ARG A 332 17.00 0.81 -12.93
N SER A 333 17.09 1.90 -12.17
CA SER A 333 16.43 3.17 -12.51
C SER A 333 17.32 4.08 -13.34
N ILE A 334 18.64 3.90 -13.23
CA ILE A 334 19.66 4.69 -13.90
C ILE A 334 20.69 3.70 -14.41
N SER A 335 21.20 3.88 -15.64
CA SER A 335 22.32 3.06 -16.12
C SER A 335 23.47 3.11 -15.11
N HIS A 336 24.25 2.02 -15.02
CA HIS A 336 25.41 1.92 -14.12
C HIS A 336 26.29 3.18 -14.18
N ASP A 337 26.60 3.64 -15.39
CA ASP A 337 27.37 4.87 -15.64
C ASP A 337 26.65 6.14 -15.15
N GLY A 338 25.33 6.18 -15.19
CA GLY A 338 24.53 7.32 -14.76
C GLY A 338 24.50 7.45 -13.23
N ALA A 339 24.35 6.33 -12.51
CA ALA A 339 24.37 6.33 -11.04
C ALA A 339 25.76 6.75 -10.52
N GLN A 340 26.84 6.18 -11.06
CA GLN A 340 28.19 6.57 -10.70
C GLN A 340 28.50 8.02 -11.06
N ARG A 341 28.08 8.50 -12.24
CA ARG A 341 28.26 9.91 -12.61
C ARG A 341 27.49 10.86 -11.70
N LEU A 342 26.27 10.51 -11.31
CA LEU A 342 25.45 11.33 -10.43
C LEU A 342 26.06 11.39 -9.02
N LEU A 343 26.44 10.24 -8.44
CA LEU A 343 27.15 10.24 -7.15
C LEU A 343 28.49 10.96 -7.21
N LYS A 344 29.30 10.72 -8.25
CA LYS A 344 30.60 11.37 -8.41
C LYS A 344 30.45 12.88 -8.60
N ARG A 345 29.39 13.34 -9.27
CA ARG A 345 29.09 14.77 -9.39
C ARG A 345 28.68 15.35 -8.03
N GLU A 346 27.66 14.80 -7.38
CA GLU A 346 27.14 15.36 -6.13
C GLU A 346 28.16 15.27 -4.98
N LEU A 347 28.89 14.15 -4.85
CA LEU A 347 29.97 14.02 -3.85
C LEU A 347 31.22 14.80 -4.26
N GLY A 348 31.56 14.85 -5.55
CA GLY A 348 32.69 15.60 -6.08
C GLY A 348 32.54 17.11 -5.91
N ASP A 349 31.32 17.63 -6.11
CA ASP A 349 30.97 19.03 -5.83
C ASP A 349 31.09 19.36 -4.33
N LEU A 350 30.96 18.34 -3.47
CA LEU A 350 31.22 18.45 -2.04
C LEU A 350 32.69 18.18 -1.67
N GLY A 351 33.57 17.83 -2.62
CA GLY A 351 34.95 17.47 -2.35
C GLY A 351 35.10 16.18 -1.54
N ILE A 352 34.12 15.27 -1.61
CA ILE A 352 34.12 13.99 -0.91
C ILE A 352 34.31 12.87 -1.92
N GLU A 353 35.26 11.96 -1.67
CA GLU A 353 35.38 10.75 -2.48
C GLU A 353 34.47 9.65 -1.93
N LEU A 354 33.93 8.81 -2.82
CA LEU A 354 33.10 7.67 -2.42
C LEU A 354 33.88 6.68 -1.53
N ALA A 355 35.19 6.57 -1.73
CA ALA A 355 36.07 5.75 -0.90
C ALA A 355 36.16 6.25 0.54
N ASP A 356 36.13 7.57 0.76
CA ASP A 356 36.10 8.14 2.11
C ASP A 356 34.77 7.86 2.79
N PHE A 357 33.67 7.92 2.02
CA PHE A 357 32.35 7.56 2.52
C PHE A 357 32.27 6.07 2.91
N GLU A 358 32.80 5.17 2.08
CA GLU A 358 32.90 3.73 2.37
C GLU A 358 33.71 3.45 3.65
N LYS A 359 34.82 4.18 3.85
CA LYS A 359 35.64 4.05 5.06
C LYS A 359 34.97 4.65 6.29
N ALA A 360 34.22 5.74 6.14
CA ALA A 360 33.53 6.38 7.25
C ALA A 360 32.32 5.56 7.71
N LEU A 361 31.52 5.05 6.78
CA LEU A 361 30.21 4.44 7.05
C LEU A 361 30.33 3.22 7.97
N GLY A 362 29.60 3.24 9.07
CA GLY A 362 29.45 2.13 10.00
C GLY A 362 28.40 1.11 9.54
N GLY A 363 28.01 0.22 10.44
CA GLY A 363 27.09 -0.89 10.14
C GLY A 363 25.60 -0.55 10.26
N GLU A 364 25.23 0.65 10.72
CA GLU A 364 23.81 0.97 10.94
C GLU A 364 23.47 2.45 10.86
N VAL A 365 22.21 2.72 10.53
CA VAL A 365 21.52 4.01 10.60
C VAL A 365 20.27 3.84 11.42
N VAL A 366 19.99 4.77 12.33
CA VAL A 366 18.70 4.80 13.02
C VAL A 366 17.99 6.13 12.81
N VAL A 367 16.69 6.09 12.60
CA VAL A 367 15.80 7.24 12.53
C VAL A 367 14.79 7.15 13.67
N GLY A 368 14.74 8.14 14.55
CA GLY A 368 13.67 8.31 15.54
C GLY A 368 12.74 9.44 15.13
N LEU A 369 11.43 9.23 15.16
CA LEU A 369 10.43 10.27 14.96
C LEU A 369 9.93 10.79 16.30
N TYR A 370 9.90 12.10 16.47
CA TYR A 370 9.53 12.79 17.71
C TYR A 370 8.47 13.84 17.42
N ARG A 371 7.73 14.21 18.47
CA ARG A 371 6.72 15.26 18.43
C ARG A 371 6.84 16.15 19.65
N ASP A 372 6.42 17.42 19.55
CA ASP A 372 6.24 18.25 20.74
C ASP A 372 5.10 17.66 21.61
N PRO A 373 5.37 17.19 22.84
CA PRO A 373 4.34 16.60 23.70
C PRO A 373 3.28 17.61 24.14
N LYS A 374 3.50 18.92 23.92
CA LYS A 374 2.56 19.98 24.28
C LYS A 374 1.49 20.25 23.21
N GLN A 375 1.65 19.74 21.99
CA GLN A 375 0.71 19.98 20.90
C GLN A 375 -0.33 18.85 20.81
N PRO A 376 -1.65 19.13 20.85
CA PRO A 376 -2.69 18.12 20.68
C PRO A 376 -2.64 17.54 19.27
N PHE A 377 -2.89 16.24 19.12
CA PHE A 377 -2.96 15.59 17.80
C PHE A 377 -4.30 15.94 17.13
N SER A 378 -4.27 16.49 15.91
CA SER A 378 -5.46 16.75 15.10
C SER A 378 -5.21 16.15 13.71
N PHE A 379 -6.06 15.22 13.29
CA PHE A 379 -6.11 14.76 11.89
C PHE A 379 -6.96 15.68 11.02
N ASP A 380 -7.86 16.44 11.63
CA ASP A 380 -8.80 17.30 10.92
C ASP A 380 -8.08 18.48 10.27
N ASP A 381 -6.96 18.91 10.87
CA ASP A 381 -6.05 19.90 10.31
C ASP A 381 -5.02 19.24 9.36
N ALA A 382 -5.38 18.21 8.60
CA ALA A 382 -4.50 17.59 7.60
C ALA A 382 -4.04 18.55 6.48
N SER A 383 -4.46 19.81 6.51
CA SER A 383 -3.91 20.92 5.71
C SER A 383 -2.68 21.59 6.34
N ASP A 384 -2.41 21.36 7.62
CA ASP A 384 -1.22 21.84 8.32
C ASP A 384 -0.04 20.88 8.12
N ASP A 385 1.05 21.44 7.62
CA ASP A 385 2.32 20.77 7.37
C ASP A 385 2.78 19.98 8.62
N PRO A 386 2.75 18.63 8.60
CA PRO A 386 3.10 17.81 9.77
C PRO A 386 4.56 18.01 10.22
N ALA A 387 5.41 18.60 9.38
CA ALA A 387 6.76 19.01 9.75
C ALA A 387 6.79 20.13 10.80
N LYS A 388 5.67 20.86 11.02
CA LYS A 388 5.57 21.91 12.05
C LYS A 388 5.63 21.36 13.47
N ASP A 389 5.09 20.17 13.70
CA ASP A 389 4.98 19.60 15.06
C ASP A 389 5.88 18.39 15.29
N MET A 390 6.44 17.83 14.21
CA MET A 390 7.30 16.66 14.26
C MET A 390 8.76 17.01 13.99
N ALA A 391 9.64 16.17 14.51
CA ALA A 391 11.04 16.14 14.13
C ALA A 391 11.50 14.71 13.88
N ALA A 392 12.47 14.54 13.00
CA ALA A 392 13.20 13.30 12.81
C ALA A 392 14.63 13.48 13.34
N LEU A 393 15.11 12.48 14.09
CA LEU A 393 16.50 12.32 14.48
C LEU A 393 17.08 11.16 13.69
N VAL A 394 17.97 11.44 12.75
CA VAL A 394 18.72 10.44 12.00
C VAL A 394 20.11 10.33 12.62
N VAL A 395 20.57 9.11 12.90
CA VAL A 395 21.90 8.85 13.42
C VAL A 395 22.58 7.82 12.54
N LEU A 396 23.72 8.20 11.98
CA LEU A 396 24.58 7.38 11.13
C LEU A 396 25.73 6.86 11.97
N SER A 397 25.88 5.54 12.10
CA SER A 397 27.08 4.97 12.71
C SER A 397 28.29 5.25 11.83
N ILE A 398 29.42 5.53 12.46
CA ILE A 398 30.70 5.77 11.79
C ILE A 398 31.75 4.83 12.38
N LYS A 399 32.50 4.13 11.52
CA LYS A 399 33.60 3.24 11.95
C LYS A 399 34.97 3.94 11.97
N ASP A 400 35.19 4.91 11.08
CA ASP A 400 36.46 5.64 10.95
C ASP A 400 36.30 7.12 11.30
N ALA A 401 36.85 7.51 12.45
CA ALA A 401 36.80 8.88 12.96
C ALA A 401 37.60 9.88 12.09
N TYR A 402 38.65 9.42 11.41
CA TYR A 402 39.44 10.29 10.52
C TYR A 402 38.64 10.61 9.26
N ALA A 403 38.07 9.60 8.61
CA ALA A 403 37.23 9.79 7.43
C ALA A 403 36.00 10.68 7.73
N GLN A 404 35.38 10.49 8.91
CA GLN A 404 34.30 11.36 9.39
C GLN A 404 34.74 12.82 9.54
N LYS A 405 35.90 13.07 10.15
CA LYS A 405 36.44 14.42 10.32
C LYS A 405 36.69 15.09 8.97
N THR A 406 37.24 14.34 8.01
CA THR A 406 37.46 14.83 6.63
C THR A 406 36.13 15.24 5.99
N ILE A 407 35.16 14.33 5.91
CA ILE A 407 33.83 14.58 5.33
C ILE A 407 33.16 15.81 5.97
N PHE A 408 33.18 15.88 7.31
CA PHE A 408 32.53 16.96 8.04
C PHE A 408 33.23 18.31 7.85
N SER A 409 34.57 18.34 7.82
CA SER A 409 35.34 19.57 7.60
C SER A 409 35.15 20.15 6.19
N THR A 410 35.03 19.28 5.18
CA THR A 410 34.74 19.69 3.81
C THR A 410 33.32 20.25 3.70
N ALA A 411 32.34 19.56 4.27
CA ALA A 411 30.96 20.05 4.33
C ALA A 411 30.85 21.40 5.06
N GLN A 412 31.59 21.58 6.15
CA GLN A 412 31.64 22.83 6.90
C GLN A 412 32.25 23.97 6.07
N THR A 413 33.28 23.69 5.28
CA THR A 413 33.93 24.68 4.41
C THR A 413 32.97 25.16 3.33
N ASN A 414 32.22 24.25 2.71
CA ASN A 414 31.19 24.59 1.72
C ASN A 414 30.00 25.34 2.34
N ALA A 415 29.64 25.02 3.58
CA ALA A 415 28.56 25.69 4.29
C ALA A 415 28.85 27.16 4.65
N LYS A 416 30.11 27.53 4.90
CA LYS A 416 30.51 28.91 5.26
C LYS A 416 30.15 29.96 4.21
N GLY A 417 29.96 29.56 2.95
CA GLY A 417 29.50 30.45 1.87
C GLY A 417 28.01 30.80 1.93
N ASN A 418 27.21 30.07 2.70
CA ASN A 418 25.75 30.22 2.73
C ASN A 418 25.29 30.95 4.00
N LYS A 419 24.81 32.19 3.84
CA LYS A 419 24.31 33.04 4.95
C LYS A 419 23.18 32.42 5.78
N LYS A 420 22.50 31.39 5.27
CA LYS A 420 21.43 30.67 5.98
C LYS A 420 21.93 29.50 6.83
N VAL A 421 23.23 29.22 6.83
CA VAL A 421 23.84 28.11 7.55
C VAL A 421 24.77 28.65 8.63
N THR A 422 24.51 28.29 9.88
CA THR A 422 25.37 28.60 11.03
C THR A 422 26.24 27.38 11.33
N ALA A 423 27.56 27.52 11.16
CA ALA A 423 28.53 26.48 11.53
C ALA A 423 29.20 26.82 12.87
N LYS A 424 29.19 25.90 13.84
CA LYS A 424 29.81 26.06 15.16
C LYS A 424 30.47 24.75 15.62
N GLY A 425 31.80 24.74 15.73
CA GLY A 425 32.56 23.55 16.09
C GLY A 425 32.26 22.39 15.13
N ASP A 426 31.90 21.24 15.70
CA ASP A 426 31.53 20.02 14.97
C ASP A 426 30.02 19.96 14.63
N SER A 427 29.38 21.12 14.44
CA SER A 427 27.96 21.20 14.08
C SER A 427 27.66 22.28 13.03
N PHE A 428 26.62 22.07 12.25
CA PHE A 428 26.02 23.10 11.40
C PHE A 428 24.49 23.06 11.45
N THR A 429 23.88 24.24 11.41
CA THR A 429 22.43 24.43 11.54
C THR A 429 21.92 25.33 10.43
N ARG A 430 20.88 24.89 9.74
CA ARG A 430 20.14 25.68 8.76
C ARG A 430 18.70 25.83 9.22
N ASP A 431 18.32 27.05 9.57
CA ASP A 431 16.93 27.38 9.84
C ASP A 431 16.17 27.53 8.51
N SER A 432 14.95 27.01 8.46
CA SER A 432 14.04 27.14 7.32
C SER A 432 12.82 27.97 7.73
N ALA A 433 12.06 28.43 6.72
CA ALA A 433 10.79 29.12 6.99
C ALA A 433 9.83 28.17 7.74
N GLY A 434 8.97 28.72 8.59
CA GLY A 434 7.97 27.93 9.33
C GLY A 434 8.49 27.26 10.61
N GLY A 435 9.65 27.68 11.14
CA GLY A 435 10.15 27.18 12.43
C GLY A 435 10.79 25.78 12.36
N THR A 436 11.14 25.32 11.16
CA THR A 436 11.84 24.04 10.95
C THR A 436 13.36 24.24 10.87
N VAL A 437 14.10 23.19 11.15
CA VAL A 437 15.57 23.17 11.18
C VAL A 437 16.12 21.94 10.49
N VAL A 438 17.31 22.09 9.92
CA VAL A 438 18.24 21.01 9.60
C VAL A 438 19.49 21.23 10.44
N HIS A 439 19.78 20.32 11.37
CA HIS A 439 20.93 20.40 12.25
C HIS A 439 21.78 19.14 12.11
N ILE A 440 23.07 19.28 11.85
CA ILE A 440 23.99 18.14 11.73
C ILE A 440 25.12 18.32 12.74
N GLU A 441 25.42 17.28 13.52
CA GLU A 441 26.47 17.25 14.53
C GLU A 441 27.32 15.99 14.35
N SER A 442 28.64 16.17 14.26
CA SER A 442 29.59 15.07 14.27
C SER A 442 30.01 14.73 15.70
N ARG A 443 29.93 13.46 16.08
CA ARG A 443 30.38 12.96 17.40
C ARG A 443 31.28 11.73 17.22
N PRO A 444 32.10 11.36 18.23
CA PRO A 444 32.89 10.15 18.17
C PRO A 444 32.02 8.91 17.88
N GLY A 445 32.24 8.28 16.72
CA GLY A 445 31.57 7.06 16.29
C GLY A 445 30.20 7.25 15.61
N PHE A 446 29.69 8.47 15.46
CA PHE A 446 28.43 8.70 14.75
C PHE A 446 28.22 10.15 14.29
N VAL A 447 27.43 10.32 13.23
CA VAL A 447 26.89 11.62 12.79
C VAL A 447 25.42 11.68 13.14
N VAL A 448 25.00 12.77 13.79
CA VAL A 448 23.61 13.01 14.22
C VAL A 448 23.00 14.11 13.35
N LEU A 449 21.81 13.87 12.84
CA LEU A 449 21.04 14.79 11.99
C LEU A 449 19.64 14.99 12.60
N GLY A 450 19.31 16.22 12.99
CA GLY A 450 17.96 16.63 13.39
C GLY A 450 17.26 17.37 12.25
N LEU A 451 16.01 16.99 11.95
CA LEU A 451 15.16 17.55 10.89
C LEU A 451 13.78 17.89 11.45
N GLY A 452 13.12 18.93 10.97
CA GLY A 452 11.71 19.25 11.32
C GLY A 452 11.61 20.38 12.34
N ASN A 453 10.61 20.36 13.23
CA ASN A 453 10.40 21.41 14.24
C ASN A 453 11.70 21.73 15.00
N LYS A 454 12.11 23.00 14.99
CA LYS A 454 13.41 23.42 15.54
C LYS A 454 13.61 23.02 17.00
N LYS A 455 12.60 23.21 17.83
CA LYS A 455 12.68 22.91 19.27
C LYS A 455 12.79 21.41 19.51
N VAL A 456 11.96 20.61 18.84
CA VAL A 456 11.94 19.14 19.00
C VAL A 456 13.20 18.50 18.43
N ALA A 457 13.63 18.90 17.22
CA ALA A 457 14.81 18.34 16.56
C ALA A 457 16.09 18.62 17.37
N LEU A 458 16.30 19.87 17.80
CA LEU A 458 17.48 20.24 18.59
C LEU A 458 17.47 19.61 20.00
N ASP A 459 16.30 19.36 20.58
CA ASP A 459 16.19 18.63 21.85
C ASP A 459 16.59 17.15 21.67
N ALA A 460 16.03 16.47 20.66
CA ALA A 460 16.36 15.08 20.35
C ALA A 460 17.86 14.88 20.06
N VAL A 461 18.46 15.76 19.24
CA VAL A 461 19.91 15.74 18.97
C VAL A 461 20.71 15.88 20.27
N ARG A 462 20.36 16.85 21.12
CA ARG A 462 21.08 17.12 22.38
C ARG A 462 21.04 15.94 23.34
N ARG A 463 19.88 15.26 23.43
CA ARG A 463 19.65 14.12 24.32
C ARG A 463 20.33 12.82 23.84
N PHE A 464 20.46 12.61 22.53
CA PHE A 464 21.02 11.39 21.98
C PHE A 464 22.40 11.05 22.56
N GLY A 465 22.57 9.85 23.14
CA GLY A 465 23.83 9.38 23.72
C GLY A 465 24.32 10.12 24.98
N LYS A 466 23.55 11.10 25.50
CA LYS A 466 23.88 11.86 26.72
C LYS A 466 22.83 11.71 27.82
N ASP A 467 21.57 11.55 27.45
CA ASP A 467 20.46 11.35 28.37
C ASP A 467 20.45 9.90 28.90
N PRO A 468 20.35 9.67 30.22
CA PRO A 468 20.10 8.32 30.75
C PRO A 468 18.74 7.75 30.36
N ASN A 469 17.75 8.58 29.99
CA ASN A 469 16.42 8.15 29.57
C ASN A 469 16.39 7.92 28.05
N THR A 470 16.61 6.67 27.65
CA THR A 470 16.65 6.25 26.26
C THR A 470 15.56 5.21 25.97
N LEU A 471 15.43 4.77 24.72
CA LEU A 471 14.58 3.63 24.41
C LEU A 471 15.00 2.37 25.19
N ALA A 472 16.28 2.19 25.52
CA ALA A 472 16.74 1.09 26.35
C ALA A 472 16.18 1.10 27.78
N THR A 473 15.72 2.26 28.29
CA THR A 473 15.06 2.34 29.60
C THR A 473 13.54 2.23 29.51
N ASN A 474 12.97 2.22 28.29
CA ASN A 474 11.54 2.06 28.08
C ASN A 474 11.16 0.55 28.20
N PRO A 475 10.30 0.16 29.17
CA PRO A 475 9.93 -1.24 29.36
C PRO A 475 9.21 -1.87 28.15
N ALA A 476 8.44 -1.08 27.40
CA ALA A 476 7.74 -1.53 26.20
C ALA A 476 8.75 -1.87 25.09
N PHE A 477 9.77 -1.03 24.92
CA PHE A 477 10.87 -1.29 23.99
C PHE A 477 11.67 -2.52 24.39
N LEU A 478 12.06 -2.65 25.66
CA LEU A 478 12.84 -3.81 26.14
C LEU A 478 12.08 -5.12 25.95
N THR A 479 10.78 -5.13 26.26
CA THR A 479 9.92 -6.31 26.10
C THR A 479 9.82 -6.71 24.63
N ALA A 480 9.61 -5.74 23.73
CA ALA A 480 9.55 -6.01 22.30
C ALA A 480 10.90 -6.46 21.75
N ARG A 481 11.99 -5.79 22.14
CA ARG A 481 13.36 -6.09 21.70
C ARG A 481 13.83 -7.47 22.11
N ALA A 482 13.45 -7.94 23.30
CA ALA A 482 13.83 -9.26 23.81
C ALA A 482 13.25 -10.43 22.97
N LYS A 483 12.18 -10.18 22.21
CA LYS A 483 11.51 -11.19 21.37
C LYS A 483 12.04 -11.23 19.94
N GLU A 484 12.76 -10.19 19.52
CA GLU A 484 13.29 -10.08 18.17
C GLU A 484 14.73 -10.59 18.06
N LYS A 485 15.14 -10.92 16.83
CA LYS A 485 16.53 -11.32 16.56
C LYS A 485 17.50 -10.18 16.90
N ALA A 486 18.66 -10.57 17.43
CA ALA A 486 19.71 -9.61 17.78
C ALA A 486 20.17 -8.81 16.55
N ALA A 487 20.36 -9.47 15.40
CA ALA A 487 20.73 -8.81 14.16
C ALA A 487 19.57 -8.79 13.15
N SER A 488 19.37 -7.65 12.49
CA SER A 488 18.39 -7.46 11.43
C SER A 488 18.88 -6.45 10.38
N HIS A 489 18.34 -6.55 9.16
CA HIS A 489 18.57 -5.56 8.10
C HIS A 489 17.71 -4.31 8.30
N MET A 490 16.53 -4.48 8.88
CA MET A 490 15.73 -3.37 9.38
C MET A 490 15.06 -3.76 10.69
N LEU A 491 14.92 -2.80 11.59
CA LEU A 491 14.15 -2.94 12.82
C LEU A 491 13.21 -1.75 12.91
N LEU A 492 11.92 -1.99 13.09
CA LEU A 492 10.93 -0.95 13.33
C LEU A 492 10.40 -1.12 14.74
N PHE A 493 10.34 -0.03 15.48
CA PHE A 493 9.69 0.04 16.77
C PHE A 493 8.63 1.13 16.72
N PHE A 494 7.46 0.85 17.31
CA PHE A 494 6.41 1.83 17.48
C PHE A 494 5.93 1.83 18.92
N ASP A 495 5.74 3.02 19.47
CA ASP A 495 5.12 3.17 20.78
C ASP A 495 3.58 3.12 20.64
N PRO A 496 2.92 2.05 21.08
CA PRO A 496 1.48 1.85 20.89
C PRO A 496 0.65 2.87 21.68
N ALA A 497 1.15 3.37 22.82
CA ALA A 497 0.45 4.40 23.59
C ALA A 497 0.29 5.67 22.75
N LEU A 498 1.26 5.92 21.87
CA LEU A 498 1.29 7.07 20.99
C LEU A 498 0.58 6.80 19.66
N ALA A 499 0.68 5.58 19.15
CA ALA A 499 -0.05 5.13 17.96
C ALA A 499 -1.57 5.17 18.16
N ARG A 500 -2.07 4.92 19.38
CA ARG A 500 -3.49 5.11 19.73
C ARG A 500 -3.91 6.56 19.76
N LEU A 501 -3.05 7.44 20.28
CA LEU A 501 -3.29 8.89 20.25
C LEU A 501 -3.39 9.40 18.81
N ILE A 502 -2.64 8.76 17.89
CA ILE A 502 -2.78 8.98 16.47
C ILE A 502 -4.11 8.38 15.99
N ALA A 503 -4.33 7.07 16.12
CA ALA A 503 -5.45 6.38 15.49
C ALA A 503 -6.85 6.80 15.97
N ASP A 504 -7.01 7.20 17.24
CA ASP A 504 -8.29 7.62 17.81
C ASP A 504 -8.10 8.82 18.75
N PRO A 505 -8.11 10.06 18.20
CA PRO A 505 -8.03 11.28 19.01
C PRO A 505 -9.26 11.46 19.92
N THR A 506 -10.36 10.74 19.68
CA THR A 506 -11.60 10.83 20.47
C THR A 506 -11.65 9.84 21.63
N SER A 507 -10.72 8.89 21.71
CA SER A 507 -10.67 7.84 22.73
C SER A 507 -10.60 8.34 24.19
N GLY A 508 -10.35 9.65 24.40
CA GLY A 508 -10.21 10.24 25.74
C GLY A 508 -8.99 9.71 26.52
N ALA A 509 -8.14 8.91 25.87
CA ALA A 509 -6.93 8.37 26.47
C ALA A 509 -5.97 9.53 26.79
N LYS A 510 -5.72 9.76 28.08
CA LYS A 510 -4.79 10.81 28.51
C LYS A 510 -3.37 10.45 28.02
N PRO A 511 -2.59 11.42 27.51
CA PRO A 511 -1.17 11.24 27.26
C PRO A 511 -0.49 10.65 28.52
N GLY A 512 0.13 9.48 28.38
CA GLY A 512 0.79 8.77 29.49
C GLY A 512 0.05 7.57 30.07
N THR A 513 -1.17 7.26 29.61
CA THR A 513 -1.84 6.01 29.98
C THR A 513 -1.13 4.85 29.26
N ARG A 514 -0.20 4.17 29.95
CA ARG A 514 0.59 3.07 29.40
C ARG A 514 -0.32 1.89 29.07
N VAL A 515 -0.66 1.71 27.80
CA VAL A 515 -1.25 0.46 27.32
C VAL A 515 -0.11 -0.45 26.89
N GLY A 516 -0.07 -1.66 27.45
CA GLY A 516 1.10 -2.55 27.45
C GLY A 516 1.55 -3.05 26.08
N GLY A 517 2.85 -3.37 26.02
CA GLY A 517 3.56 -4.10 24.95
C GLY A 517 3.91 -3.24 23.74
N GLY A 518 5.14 -2.74 23.64
CA GLY A 518 5.60 -2.05 22.43
C GLY A 518 5.55 -2.98 21.21
N SER A 519 5.26 -2.45 20.03
CA SER A 519 5.28 -3.27 18.80
C SER A 519 6.62 -3.15 18.11
N MET A 520 7.21 -4.28 17.72
CA MET A 520 8.47 -4.32 17.00
C MET A 520 8.34 -5.20 15.76
N LEU A 521 8.95 -4.77 14.64
CA LEU A 521 9.04 -5.55 13.41
C LEU A 521 10.51 -5.63 13.00
N SER A 522 11.06 -6.83 12.99
CA SER A 522 12.39 -7.13 12.47
C SER A 522 12.30 -7.66 11.05
N LEU A 523 13.01 -7.05 10.11
CA LEU A 523 13.16 -7.52 8.74
C LEU A 523 14.59 -8.02 8.51
N VAL A 524 14.69 -9.21 7.93
CA VAL A 524 15.94 -9.87 7.56
C VAL A 524 15.90 -10.18 6.06
N LEU A 525 16.96 -9.80 5.35
CA LEU A 525 17.19 -10.19 3.96
C LEU A 525 17.95 -11.53 3.95
N PHE A 526 17.57 -12.43 3.05
CA PHE A 526 18.32 -13.65 2.80
C PHE A 526 19.32 -13.43 1.66
N PRO A 527 20.53 -14.01 1.75
CA PRO A 527 21.47 -14.00 0.62
C PRO A 527 20.86 -14.68 -0.60
N SER A 528 20.57 -13.88 -1.64
CA SER A 528 20.01 -14.35 -2.90
C SER A 528 20.57 -13.50 -4.03
N ASP A 529 21.11 -14.16 -5.05
CA ASP A 529 21.59 -13.56 -6.30
C ASP A 529 20.45 -13.42 -7.34
N ARG A 530 19.37 -14.18 -7.17
CA ARG A 530 18.20 -14.19 -8.06
C ARG A 530 17.25 -13.02 -7.86
N GLY A 531 17.30 -12.34 -6.72
CA GLY A 531 16.43 -11.21 -6.42
C GLY A 531 16.29 -10.93 -4.93
N LEU A 532 15.14 -10.37 -4.54
CA LEU A 532 14.89 -9.93 -3.19
C LEU A 532 14.19 -11.03 -2.38
N GLU A 533 14.88 -11.58 -1.40
CA GLU A 533 14.30 -12.46 -0.40
C GLU A 533 14.35 -11.79 0.97
N LEU A 534 13.20 -11.66 1.61
CA LEU A 534 13.10 -11.09 2.95
C LEU A 534 12.06 -11.81 3.81
N ALA A 535 12.32 -11.83 5.10
CA ALA A 535 11.35 -12.18 6.13
C ALA A 535 11.23 -11.02 7.11
N ALA A 536 9.99 -10.61 7.41
CA ALA A 536 9.69 -9.70 8.48
C ALA A 536 8.88 -10.43 9.57
N THR A 537 9.42 -10.47 10.78
CA THR A 537 8.75 -11.02 11.95
C THR A 537 8.54 -9.93 12.98
N GLY A 538 7.45 -9.98 13.73
CA GLY A 538 7.22 -8.96 14.74
C GLY A 538 6.20 -9.36 15.79
N ASP A 539 6.50 -9.06 17.04
CA ASP A 539 5.50 -9.07 18.12
C ASP A 539 4.70 -7.76 18.15
N GLY A 540 3.38 -7.88 18.35
CA GLY A 540 2.45 -6.74 18.21
C GLY A 540 2.36 -6.16 16.79
N ALA A 541 2.98 -6.81 15.80
CA ALA A 541 2.99 -6.35 14.42
C ALA A 541 1.64 -6.48 13.71
N ALA A 542 0.69 -7.25 14.25
CA ALA A 542 -0.70 -7.20 13.78
C ALA A 542 -1.31 -5.79 13.96
N GLU A 543 -0.99 -5.10 15.06
CA GLU A 543 -1.41 -3.70 15.28
C GLU A 543 -0.72 -2.78 14.27
N LEU A 544 0.55 -3.03 13.95
CA LEU A 544 1.28 -2.31 12.90
C LEU A 544 0.69 -2.53 11.52
N LEU A 545 0.22 -3.74 11.22
CA LEU A 545 -0.49 -4.01 9.98
C LEU A 545 -1.88 -3.38 9.98
N GLY A 546 -2.58 -3.33 11.11
CA GLY A 546 -3.87 -2.63 11.20
C GLY A 546 -3.71 -1.14 10.90
N ILE A 547 -2.80 -0.48 11.61
CA ILE A 547 -2.46 0.94 11.40
C ILE A 547 -1.86 1.15 10.01
N GLY A 548 -0.93 0.29 9.62
CA GLY A 548 -0.27 0.31 8.31
C GLY A 548 -1.26 0.10 7.17
N ALA A 549 -2.26 -0.77 7.32
CA ALA A 549 -3.32 -0.97 6.36
C ALA A 549 -4.26 0.24 6.30
N ALA A 550 -4.60 0.86 7.44
CA ALA A 550 -5.39 2.09 7.44
C ALA A 550 -4.63 3.23 6.71
N LEU A 551 -3.34 3.40 7.03
CA LEU A 551 -2.46 4.35 6.36
C LEU A 551 -2.25 4.01 4.89
N ALA A 552 -2.11 2.74 4.53
CA ALA A 552 -1.96 2.28 3.16
C ALA A 552 -3.25 2.44 2.36
N VAL A 553 -4.43 2.20 2.94
CA VAL A 553 -5.72 2.47 2.30
C VAL A 553 -5.86 3.96 2.03
N ASN A 554 -5.53 4.81 3.01
CA ASN A 554 -5.53 6.26 2.82
C ASN A 554 -4.47 6.70 1.78
N GLY A 555 -3.27 6.11 1.82
CA GLY A 555 -2.18 6.35 0.88
C GLY A 555 -2.51 5.92 -0.55
N VAL A 556 -3.12 4.74 -0.73
CA VAL A 556 -3.60 4.23 -2.02
C VAL A 556 -4.76 5.09 -2.53
N ARG A 557 -5.69 5.51 -1.67
CA ARG A 557 -6.75 6.47 -2.06
C ARG A 557 -6.15 7.79 -2.54
N ARG A 558 -5.21 8.37 -1.79
CA ARG A 558 -4.49 9.58 -2.21
C ARG A 558 -3.68 9.38 -3.48
N TYR A 559 -3.00 8.24 -3.64
CA TYR A 559 -2.24 7.90 -4.84
C TYR A 559 -3.17 7.78 -6.06
N THR A 560 -4.28 7.05 -5.93
CA THR A 560 -5.26 6.90 -7.00
C THR A 560 -5.93 8.23 -7.33
N ALA A 561 -6.28 9.06 -6.34
CA ALA A 561 -6.78 10.42 -6.55
C ALA A 561 -5.75 11.32 -7.24
N SER A 562 -4.47 11.24 -6.84
CA SER A 562 -3.38 11.97 -7.48
C SER A 562 -3.14 11.50 -8.92
N ALA A 563 -3.20 10.20 -9.18
CA ALA A 563 -3.09 9.63 -10.52
C ALA A 563 -4.28 10.05 -11.41
N LYS A 564 -5.50 10.10 -10.85
CA LYS A 564 -6.68 10.69 -11.50
C LYS A 564 -6.45 12.18 -11.79
N ALA A 565 -5.90 12.96 -10.87
CA ALA A 565 -5.60 14.38 -11.06
C ALA A 565 -4.59 14.67 -12.19
N VAL A 566 -3.69 13.72 -12.49
CA VAL A 566 -2.76 13.84 -13.65
C VAL A 566 -3.53 13.85 -14.98
N GLU A 567 -4.63 13.09 -15.09
CA GLU A 567 -5.54 13.12 -16.25
C GLU A 567 -6.08 14.54 -16.46
N ALA A 568 -6.66 15.15 -15.42
CA ALA A 568 -7.20 16.51 -15.48
C ALA A 568 -6.13 17.54 -15.86
N ARG A 569 -4.96 17.51 -15.19
CA ARG A 569 -3.87 18.46 -15.45
C ARG A 569 -3.38 18.39 -16.89
N SER A 570 -3.09 17.18 -17.38
CA SER A 570 -2.60 16.98 -18.74
C SER A 570 -3.62 17.46 -19.77
N THR A 571 -4.89 17.09 -19.60
CA THR A 571 -5.96 17.44 -20.53
C THR A 571 -6.25 18.95 -20.51
N VAL A 572 -6.38 19.58 -19.35
CA VAL A 572 -6.61 21.04 -19.25
C VAL A 572 -5.47 21.83 -19.91
N SER A 573 -4.21 21.43 -19.68
CA SER A 573 -3.07 22.06 -20.34
C SER A 573 -3.08 21.88 -21.87
N MET A 574 -3.45 20.70 -22.36
CA MET A 574 -3.60 20.46 -23.80
C MET A 574 -4.73 21.32 -24.41
N LEU A 575 -5.90 21.34 -23.77
CA LEU A 575 -7.07 22.11 -24.22
C LEU A 575 -6.80 23.62 -24.28
N ALA A 576 -6.08 24.18 -23.30
CA ALA A 576 -5.73 25.59 -23.32
C ALA A 576 -4.74 25.94 -24.44
N ARG A 577 -3.78 25.04 -24.73
CA ARG A 577 -2.91 25.18 -25.92
C ARG A 577 -3.71 25.10 -27.21
N ALA A 578 -4.74 24.25 -27.27
CA ALA A 578 -5.65 24.19 -28.41
C ALA A 578 -6.43 25.50 -28.59
N ALA A 579 -6.84 26.16 -27.49
CA ALA A 579 -7.47 27.48 -27.55
C ALA A 579 -6.54 28.58 -28.06
N VAL A 580 -5.26 28.58 -27.64
CA VAL A 580 -4.24 29.48 -28.20
C VAL A 580 -4.08 29.21 -29.70
N ALA A 581 -3.88 27.95 -30.09
CA ALA A 581 -3.75 27.57 -31.49
C ALA A 581 -4.99 27.98 -32.31
N ALA A 582 -6.19 27.91 -31.73
CA ALA A 582 -7.42 28.33 -32.38
C ALA A 582 -7.50 29.84 -32.62
N TYR A 583 -6.98 30.64 -31.70
CA TYR A 583 -6.91 32.09 -31.83
C TYR A 583 -5.91 32.52 -32.91
N GLU A 584 -4.75 31.87 -32.96
CA GLU A 584 -3.68 32.17 -33.93
C GLU A 584 -4.00 31.69 -35.36
N ARG A 585 -5.00 30.81 -35.54
CA ARG A 585 -5.44 30.38 -36.87
C ARG A 585 -6.11 31.53 -37.61
N GLU A 586 -5.63 31.80 -38.83
CA GLU A 586 -6.34 32.65 -39.79
C GLU A 586 -7.69 32.02 -40.13
N GLN A 587 -8.77 32.78 -39.98
CA GLN A 587 -10.11 32.31 -40.31
C GLN A 587 -10.52 32.81 -41.68
N VAL A 588 -10.82 31.88 -42.59
CA VAL A 588 -11.15 32.14 -44.00
C VAL A 588 -12.36 33.08 -44.15
N ASP A 589 -13.29 33.05 -43.19
CA ASP A 589 -14.51 33.86 -43.19
C ASP A 589 -14.36 35.21 -42.47
N ALA A 590 -13.21 35.46 -41.84
CA ALA A 590 -12.96 36.70 -41.12
C ALA A 590 -12.22 37.70 -42.02
N LYS A 591 -12.36 39.01 -41.75
CA LYS A 591 -11.55 40.01 -42.44
C LYS A 591 -10.07 39.64 -42.27
N PRO A 592 -9.25 39.65 -43.34
CA PRO A 592 -7.84 39.32 -43.25
C PRO A 592 -7.17 40.02 -42.06
N GLY A 593 -6.45 39.27 -41.22
CA GLY A 593 -5.78 39.78 -40.03
C GLY A 593 -6.64 39.91 -38.75
N THR A 594 -7.86 39.36 -38.72
CA THR A 594 -8.68 39.34 -37.48
C THR A 594 -8.61 37.99 -36.76
N HIS A 595 -7.86 37.95 -35.65
CA HIS A 595 -7.83 36.82 -34.72
C HIS A 595 -9.03 36.86 -33.77
N ARG A 596 -9.64 35.71 -33.47
CA ARG A 596 -10.74 35.61 -32.51
C ARG A 596 -10.70 34.31 -31.72
N LEU A 597 -11.11 34.36 -30.47
CA LEU A 597 -11.33 33.17 -29.65
C LEU A 597 -12.53 32.37 -30.18
N CYS A 598 -12.47 31.05 -30.07
CA CYS A 598 -13.66 30.21 -30.24
C CYS A 598 -14.73 30.62 -29.24
N LYS A 599 -16.01 30.56 -29.64
CA LYS A 599 -17.12 30.63 -28.69
C LYS A 599 -17.09 29.42 -27.75
N SER A 600 -17.65 29.58 -26.56
CA SER A 600 -17.70 28.55 -25.51
C SER A 600 -18.18 27.18 -26.03
N ALA A 601 -17.66 26.12 -25.43
CA ALA A 601 -18.05 24.75 -25.70
C ALA A 601 -18.95 24.20 -24.58
N THR A 602 -19.86 23.31 -24.95
CA THR A 602 -20.71 22.60 -24.00
C THR A 602 -19.87 21.65 -23.13
N PRO A 603 -20.19 21.48 -21.84
CA PRO A 603 -19.46 20.55 -20.99
C PRO A 603 -19.54 19.10 -21.48
N VAL A 604 -18.43 18.36 -21.43
CA VAL A 604 -18.36 16.95 -21.83
C VAL A 604 -17.69 16.11 -20.74
N PRO A 605 -18.38 15.10 -20.16
CA PRO A 605 -19.83 14.86 -20.28
C PRO A 605 -20.67 16.02 -19.74
N SER A 606 -21.98 16.04 -20.03
CA SER A 606 -22.91 17.08 -19.57
C SER A 606 -23.12 17.11 -18.05
N VAL A 607 -22.82 16.00 -17.36
CA VAL A 607 -22.87 15.87 -15.89
C VAL A 607 -21.51 15.40 -15.40
N VAL A 608 -21.05 15.97 -14.27
CA VAL A 608 -19.79 15.55 -13.62
C VAL A 608 -19.86 14.05 -13.28
N PRO A 609 -18.91 13.22 -13.77
CA PRO A 609 -18.85 11.81 -13.38
C PRO A 609 -18.61 11.67 -11.87
N ARG A 610 -19.38 10.78 -11.22
CA ARG A 610 -19.27 10.48 -9.78
C ARG A 610 -18.68 9.09 -9.58
N ASP A 611 -17.40 9.00 -9.19
CA ASP A 611 -16.56 7.79 -9.14
C ASP A 611 -16.80 6.82 -10.32
N THR A 612 -16.96 7.41 -11.51
CA THR A 612 -17.27 6.69 -12.74
C THR A 612 -16.47 7.25 -13.90
N THR A 613 -16.23 6.39 -14.90
CA THR A 613 -15.60 6.79 -16.15
C THR A 613 -16.66 7.01 -17.22
N TYR A 614 -16.58 8.13 -17.92
CA TYR A 614 -17.38 8.41 -19.11
C TYR A 614 -16.56 8.07 -20.36
N LEU A 615 -17.14 7.39 -21.34
CA LEU A 615 -16.49 7.15 -22.64
C LEU A 615 -17.10 8.10 -23.67
N PRO A 616 -16.36 9.13 -24.12
CA PRO A 616 -16.91 10.05 -25.11
C PRO A 616 -17.15 9.38 -26.46
N SER A 617 -18.21 9.80 -27.13
CA SER A 617 -18.58 9.39 -28.47
C SER A 617 -17.83 10.20 -29.52
N GLY A 618 -17.12 9.52 -30.43
CA GLY A 618 -16.49 10.15 -31.60
C GLY A 618 -17.46 10.40 -32.77
N LYS A 619 -18.78 10.33 -32.56
CA LYS A 619 -19.77 10.57 -33.62
C LYS A 619 -19.94 12.07 -33.88
N PRO A 620 -20.08 12.52 -35.14
CA PRO A 620 -20.31 13.94 -35.44
C PRO A 620 -21.49 14.53 -34.66
N GLY A 621 -21.28 15.71 -34.06
CA GLY A 621 -22.28 16.40 -33.26
C GLY A 621 -22.48 15.83 -31.85
N GLN A 622 -21.64 14.90 -31.38
CA GLN A 622 -21.66 14.38 -30.02
C GLN A 622 -20.37 14.74 -29.29
N ASP A 623 -20.44 14.92 -27.96
CA ASP A 623 -19.29 15.20 -27.10
C ASP A 623 -18.28 16.21 -27.67
N PHE A 624 -17.01 15.81 -27.85
CA PHE A 624 -15.95 16.66 -28.39
C PHE A 624 -16.09 16.95 -29.90
N GLU A 625 -17.03 16.31 -30.58
CA GLU A 625 -17.42 16.58 -31.97
C GLU A 625 -18.60 17.57 -32.06
N GLN A 626 -18.95 18.27 -30.97
CA GLN A 626 -19.96 19.33 -30.96
C GLN A 626 -19.39 20.69 -31.41
N GLY A 627 -20.26 21.50 -32.02
CA GLY A 627 -19.95 22.86 -32.48
C GLY A 627 -19.70 22.98 -33.99
N ASP A 628 -19.07 24.08 -34.38
CA ASP A 628 -18.76 24.45 -35.75
C ASP A 628 -17.36 25.08 -35.86
N THR A 629 -17.03 25.72 -36.98
CA THR A 629 -15.72 26.36 -37.21
C THR A 629 -15.46 27.58 -36.31
N THR A 630 -16.48 28.09 -35.62
CA THR A 630 -16.45 29.30 -34.80
C THR A 630 -16.86 29.08 -33.34
N SER A 631 -17.47 27.92 -33.05
CA SER A 631 -18.00 27.58 -31.73
C SER A 631 -17.71 26.14 -31.31
N GLY A 632 -17.60 25.91 -30.01
CA GLY A 632 -17.51 24.56 -29.46
C GLY A 632 -16.16 23.88 -29.61
N TRP A 633 -16.13 22.57 -29.31
CA TRP A 633 -14.94 21.74 -29.35
C TRP A 633 -14.37 21.58 -30.75
N ARG A 634 -15.25 21.58 -31.78
CA ARG A 634 -14.82 21.56 -33.19
C ARG A 634 -14.03 22.79 -33.60
N CYS A 635 -14.38 23.98 -33.10
CA CYS A 635 -13.58 25.18 -33.34
C CYS A 635 -12.18 25.06 -32.73
N LEU A 636 -12.06 24.39 -31.57
CA LEU A 636 -10.77 24.13 -30.91
C LEU A 636 -9.96 23.00 -31.57
N GLN A 637 -10.60 22.17 -32.41
CA GLN A 637 -10.02 20.95 -33.01
C GLN A 637 -9.54 19.94 -31.95
N VAL A 638 -10.34 19.76 -30.91
CA VAL A 638 -10.07 18.81 -29.83
C VAL A 638 -10.99 17.59 -30.01
N SER A 639 -10.44 16.38 -29.91
CA SER A 639 -11.21 15.15 -29.81
C SER A 639 -10.58 14.23 -28.76
N LEU A 640 -11.40 13.74 -27.82
CA LEU A 640 -11.01 12.76 -26.81
C LEU A 640 -11.90 11.53 -26.95
N VAL A 641 -11.31 10.38 -27.24
CA VAL A 641 -12.04 9.10 -27.43
C VAL A 641 -11.73 8.07 -26.35
N GLN A 642 -10.91 8.44 -25.37
CA GLN A 642 -10.52 7.59 -24.25
C GLN A 642 -11.50 7.79 -23.07
N PRO A 643 -11.66 6.80 -22.18
CA PRO A 643 -12.44 6.99 -20.95
C PRO A 643 -11.89 8.15 -20.11
N ILE A 644 -12.77 9.08 -19.71
CA ILE A 644 -12.46 10.25 -18.89
C ILE A 644 -13.20 10.22 -17.56
N ARG A 645 -12.62 10.84 -16.53
CA ARG A 645 -13.19 10.94 -15.17
C ARG A 645 -13.69 12.32 -14.80
N TYR A 646 -13.38 13.31 -15.64
CA TYR A 646 -13.73 14.70 -15.42
C TYR A 646 -14.70 15.17 -16.50
N GLN A 647 -15.59 16.09 -16.13
CA GLN A 647 -16.28 16.97 -17.06
C GLN A 647 -15.32 18.07 -17.50
N TYR A 648 -15.04 18.13 -18.80
CA TYR A 648 -14.25 19.20 -19.41
C TYR A 648 -15.16 20.29 -19.97
N GLU A 649 -14.72 21.54 -19.86
CA GLU A 649 -15.46 22.68 -20.39
C GLU A 649 -14.50 23.78 -20.86
N TYR A 650 -14.88 24.48 -21.93
CA TYR A 650 -14.20 25.68 -22.41
C TYR A 650 -15.18 26.85 -22.44
N ARG A 651 -14.86 27.94 -21.74
CA ARG A 651 -15.64 29.17 -21.71
C ARG A 651 -14.82 30.33 -22.24
N ALA A 652 -15.39 31.13 -23.13
CA ALA A 652 -14.78 32.38 -23.61
C ALA A 652 -15.71 33.57 -23.30
N GLY A 653 -15.12 34.69 -22.89
CA GLY A 653 -15.82 35.96 -22.70
C GLY A 653 -16.59 36.14 -21.39
N GLY A 654 -16.65 35.13 -20.52
CA GLY A 654 -17.22 35.26 -19.18
C GLY A 654 -17.76 33.96 -18.59
N ASN A 655 -18.47 34.07 -17.47
CA ASN A 655 -19.07 32.97 -16.73
C ASN A 655 -18.08 31.87 -16.30
N TYR A 656 -16.83 32.20 -16.00
CA TYR A 656 -15.82 31.20 -15.63
C TYR A 656 -16.17 30.45 -14.34
N LYS A 657 -15.73 29.19 -14.22
CA LYS A 657 -15.87 28.35 -13.01
C LYS A 657 -14.83 28.71 -11.96
N GLY A 658 -13.58 28.94 -12.37
CA GLY A 658 -12.45 29.22 -11.47
C GLY A 658 -12.71 30.38 -10.51
N PRO A 659 -13.14 31.57 -10.97
CA PRO A 659 -13.40 32.72 -10.11
C PRO A 659 -14.39 32.47 -8.99
N LYS A 660 -15.40 31.61 -9.20
CA LYS A 660 -16.37 31.25 -8.16
C LYS A 660 -15.76 30.44 -7.01
N ARG A 661 -14.58 29.85 -7.23
CA ARG A 661 -13.79 29.12 -6.22
C ARG A 661 -12.50 29.85 -5.82
N GLY A 662 -12.38 31.15 -6.14
CA GLY A 662 -11.20 31.95 -5.81
C GLY A 662 -10.06 31.87 -6.85
N GLY A 663 -10.30 31.26 -8.02
CA GLY A 663 -9.36 31.26 -9.14
C GLY A 663 -9.29 32.61 -9.89
N PRO A 664 -8.32 32.79 -10.79
CA PRO A 664 -8.15 34.04 -11.53
C PRO A 664 -9.27 34.25 -12.56
N ASP A 665 -9.75 35.49 -12.69
CA ASP A 665 -10.70 35.90 -13.73
C ASP A 665 -9.97 36.47 -14.95
N PRO A 666 -10.02 35.82 -16.13
CA PRO A 666 -9.38 36.31 -17.34
C PRO A 666 -10.14 37.47 -18.02
N GLY A 667 -11.32 37.85 -17.53
CA GLY A 667 -12.11 38.97 -18.05
C GLY A 667 -12.86 38.66 -19.36
N LYS A 668 -13.52 39.67 -19.92
CA LYS A 668 -14.38 39.55 -21.13
C LYS A 668 -13.62 39.23 -22.43
N ASP A 669 -12.31 39.48 -22.46
CA ASP A 669 -11.44 39.26 -23.63
C ASP A 669 -10.53 38.05 -23.41
N GLY A 670 -10.98 37.10 -22.59
CA GLY A 670 -10.24 35.91 -22.21
C GLY A 670 -11.06 34.62 -22.34
N PHE A 671 -10.44 33.53 -21.92
CA PHE A 671 -11.07 32.21 -21.84
C PHE A 671 -10.58 31.45 -20.61
N GLU A 672 -11.35 30.43 -20.24
CA GLU A 672 -11.02 29.41 -19.25
C GLU A 672 -11.27 28.03 -19.84
N VAL A 673 -10.31 27.13 -19.63
CA VAL A 673 -10.53 25.69 -19.72
C VAL A 673 -10.63 25.14 -18.30
N SER A 674 -11.61 24.28 -18.07
CA SER A 674 -11.79 23.63 -16.78
C SER A 674 -11.97 22.11 -16.89
N ALA A 675 -11.60 21.41 -15.83
CA ALA A 675 -11.94 20.01 -15.57
C ALA A 675 -12.53 19.90 -14.17
N GLU A 676 -13.73 19.33 -14.07
CA GLU A 676 -14.46 19.15 -12.81
C GLU A 676 -14.83 17.67 -12.63
N GLY A 677 -14.54 17.10 -11.46
CA GLY A 677 -14.71 15.65 -11.20
C GLY A 677 -15.09 15.40 -9.75
N ASP A 678 -15.90 14.36 -9.51
CA ASP A 678 -16.25 13.84 -8.18
C ASP A 678 -15.61 12.44 -8.08
N LEU A 679 -14.42 12.36 -7.48
CA LEU A 679 -13.55 11.20 -7.64
C LEU A 679 -13.92 10.04 -6.72
N ASP A 680 -14.69 10.29 -5.66
CA ASP A 680 -15.13 9.31 -4.68
C ASP A 680 -16.66 9.15 -4.57
N GLY A 681 -17.42 10.01 -5.25
CA GLY A 681 -18.87 9.95 -5.36
C GLY A 681 -19.63 10.62 -4.21
N ASP A 682 -18.96 11.42 -3.38
CA ASP A 682 -19.57 12.08 -2.21
C ASP A 682 -20.39 13.34 -2.56
N GLY A 683 -20.27 13.82 -3.80
CA GLY A 683 -20.97 15.00 -4.31
C GLY A 683 -20.18 16.32 -4.21
N LYS A 684 -19.01 16.32 -3.59
CA LYS A 684 -18.01 17.38 -3.74
C LYS A 684 -17.21 17.16 -5.02
N THR A 685 -16.60 18.22 -5.53
CA THR A 685 -15.85 18.11 -6.79
C THR A 685 -14.50 18.80 -6.70
N SER A 686 -13.48 18.14 -7.23
CA SER A 686 -12.22 18.77 -7.65
C SER A 686 -12.46 19.72 -8.82
N LEU A 687 -11.78 20.87 -8.85
CA LEU A 687 -11.76 21.78 -10.00
C LEU A 687 -10.32 22.14 -10.41
N PHE A 688 -10.01 21.93 -11.68
CA PHE A 688 -8.75 22.33 -12.32
C PHE A 688 -9.07 23.37 -13.38
N THR A 689 -8.47 24.56 -13.33
CA THR A 689 -8.66 25.56 -14.38
C THR A 689 -7.35 26.16 -14.88
N MET A 690 -7.32 26.47 -16.17
CA MET A 690 -6.26 27.27 -16.77
C MET A 690 -6.89 28.33 -17.66
N THR A 691 -6.40 29.57 -17.52
CA THR A 691 -6.99 30.73 -18.17
C THR A 691 -6.04 31.34 -19.19
N GLY A 692 -6.60 32.04 -20.17
CA GLY A 692 -5.85 32.84 -21.13
C GLY A 692 -6.56 34.16 -21.38
N LYS A 693 -5.79 35.22 -21.63
CA LYS A 693 -6.33 36.55 -21.95
C LYS A 693 -5.61 37.13 -23.16
N ILE A 694 -6.32 37.88 -23.97
CA ILE A 694 -5.71 38.60 -25.09
C ILE A 694 -5.01 39.85 -24.54
N GLN A 695 -3.72 39.99 -24.82
CA GLN A 695 -2.92 41.17 -24.51
C GLN A 695 -2.16 41.58 -25.75
N ASN A 696 -2.39 42.82 -26.22
CA ASN A 696 -1.74 43.37 -27.42
C ASN A 696 -1.90 42.48 -28.66
N GLY A 697 -3.07 41.85 -28.81
CA GLY A 697 -3.37 40.97 -29.94
C GLY A 697 -2.84 39.55 -29.81
N THR A 698 -2.13 39.19 -28.74
CA THR A 698 -1.60 37.83 -28.49
C THR A 698 -2.28 37.20 -27.27
N VAL A 699 -2.47 35.89 -27.28
CA VAL A 699 -2.98 35.17 -26.10
C VAL A 699 -1.85 34.91 -25.10
N VAL A 700 -2.05 35.37 -23.86
CA VAL A 700 -1.17 35.07 -22.72
C VAL A 700 -1.87 34.12 -21.77
N LEU A 701 -1.30 32.93 -21.59
CA LEU A 701 -1.79 31.92 -20.63
C LEU A 701 -1.38 32.27 -19.19
N SER A 702 -2.17 31.83 -18.21
CA SER A 702 -1.75 31.84 -16.81
C SER A 702 -0.50 30.97 -16.62
N THR A 703 0.46 31.45 -15.81
CA THR A 703 1.73 30.73 -15.54
C THR A 703 1.53 29.49 -14.67
N GLN A 704 0.41 29.41 -13.96
CA GLN A 704 0.03 28.32 -13.09
C GLN A 704 -1.41 27.90 -13.37
N MET A 705 -1.66 26.60 -13.20
CA MET A 705 -3.01 26.04 -13.17
C MET A 705 -3.61 26.32 -11.80
N PHE A 706 -4.84 26.82 -11.76
CA PHE A 706 -5.59 26.96 -10.53
C PHE A 706 -6.21 25.61 -10.15
N LEU A 707 -6.11 25.26 -8.86
CA LEU A 707 -6.59 24.00 -8.29
C LEU A 707 -7.49 24.31 -7.09
N SER A 708 -8.71 23.79 -7.10
CA SER A 708 -9.61 23.75 -5.94
C SER A 708 -9.87 22.29 -5.59
N ASP A 709 -9.74 21.94 -4.32
CA ASP A 709 -10.16 20.64 -3.78
C ASP A 709 -9.57 19.44 -4.54
N GLN A 710 -8.29 19.51 -4.89
CA GLN A 710 -7.61 18.65 -5.88
C GLN A 710 -7.76 17.12 -5.69
N LEU A 711 -8.13 16.67 -4.49
CA LEU A 711 -8.26 15.26 -4.12
C LEU A 711 -9.68 14.86 -3.73
N GLU A 712 -10.67 15.76 -3.86
CA GLU A 712 -12.10 15.44 -3.76
C GLU A 712 -12.61 14.75 -5.04
#